data_AF-A0A836K3U8-F1
#
_entry.id   AF-A0A836K3U8-F1
#
_cell.length_a   1.000
_cell.length_b   1.000
_cell.length_c   1.000
_cell.angle_alpha   90.00
_cell.angle_beta   90.00
_cell.angle_gamma   90.00
#
_symmetry.space_group_name_H-M   'P 1'
#
loop_
_entity.id
_entity.type
_entity.pdbx_description
1 polymer ?
#
loop_
_entity_poly.entity_id
_entity_poly.type
_entity_poly.pdbx_seq_one_letter_code
_entity_poly.pdbx_strand_id
1 'polypeptide(L)'
;MLSKWSWIVFNLIVYVTTAPHGETLLEDEAKAFFELIELDYEDVCYNNANVQWSFILSPSNKTLSIWEIQQYNYTEFTKTQKNEIIDQINNTKELKSSLQYKYGMIEKPGDTLLKNEDWGKFIHFVGIVELQRSIINYINKSQNYSREGVEYLLSHSKNLQDKQTAWNAWYRQFIPLVTNYSNNLLLVAEAAKQNDIKNVEEYWEMLSGYSGGYDKINSEWSRINNLHKKIVKFVGTNLARKYNVTINDTLPAYLLDSLQGYDWADVSSDALPYSELIYDLKKNLWKKKYVGKSLYKTASSLGSLLLKQVPQAEFWDKSEFNQQCPSRLLNFCRDVSTCSKATISNFLVAHEDVGKVLFNQMTVENTPVLDTVNRYSGLEESISTLFGILSASPAWLNHTHLMNNIKDDQQRMIVSLTITALNIFPRLAYYYSADLWRLNAIRQNITNPADLITSWWNYRQEYEGISSIDMDYPTFIDDSHIVRNKPYLSKILGIMLSFQLYEYNMDSTEIRYNFDGKLMNNNIIKMIQHSGACEWQDVLNKFVDIDDISADALIQYFTPLEEFIEENEENFEYKSGAIAEKELEELEKHTLREINTPTTTPPSLISTHRIVTKASYKLTSNTKNMQSKVEKSLESKSSIYMEDKLKNSGSDLTTQVSFNESSSSMPDISNDTKNSTPKISTSKAVWALSAILIAIIVICIIAIFGRRRCRKTPKNRRYV
;
A
#
# COMPACT_ATOMS: atom_id res chain seq x y z
N MET A 1 -16.02 59.99 15.26
CA MET A 1 -15.99 58.51 15.32
C MET A 1 -17.11 57.98 14.45
N LEU A 2 -16.82 57.06 13.52
CA LEU A 2 -17.86 56.37 12.73
C LEU A 2 -18.67 55.44 13.64
N SER A 3 -19.99 55.33 13.38
CA SER A 3 -20.89 54.48 14.16
C SER A 3 -20.46 53.01 14.08
N LYS A 4 -20.76 52.22 15.13
CA LYS A 4 -20.62 50.74 15.10
C LYS A 4 -21.33 50.14 13.88
N TRP A 5 -22.47 50.71 13.48
CA TRP A 5 -23.19 50.34 12.26
C TRP A 5 -22.41 50.65 10.99
N SER A 6 -21.73 51.78 10.90
CA SER A 6 -20.86 52.09 9.76
C SER A 6 -19.70 51.12 9.63
N TRP A 7 -19.14 50.63 10.75
CA TRP A 7 -18.12 49.57 10.75
C TRP A 7 -18.67 48.20 10.35
N ILE A 8 -19.89 47.85 10.76
CA ILE A 8 -20.55 46.61 10.33
C ILE A 8 -20.85 46.66 8.83
N VAL A 9 -21.46 47.75 8.36
CA VAL A 9 -21.76 47.97 6.93
C VAL A 9 -20.48 48.01 6.10
N PHE A 10 -19.40 48.65 6.58
CA PHE A 10 -18.12 48.65 5.88
C PHE A 10 -17.48 47.25 5.82
N ASN A 11 -17.53 46.45 6.89
CA ASN A 11 -17.08 45.05 6.84
C ASN A 11 -17.96 44.19 5.94
N LEU A 12 -19.27 44.44 5.86
CA LEU A 12 -20.18 43.74 4.96
C LEU A 12 -19.92 44.10 3.49
N ILE A 13 -19.69 45.38 3.20
CA ILE A 13 -19.29 45.85 1.87
C ILE A 13 -17.93 45.28 1.49
N VAL A 14 -16.93 45.31 2.39
CA VAL A 14 -15.62 44.68 2.16
C VAL A 14 -15.77 43.18 1.95
N TYR A 15 -16.57 42.46 2.75
CA TYR A 15 -16.82 41.03 2.55
C TYR A 15 -17.43 40.74 1.17
N VAL A 16 -18.44 41.52 0.76
CA VAL A 16 -19.09 41.40 -0.55
C VAL A 16 -18.17 41.79 -1.71
N THR A 17 -17.26 42.76 -1.54
CA THR A 17 -16.31 43.17 -2.60
C THR A 17 -14.98 42.39 -2.59
N THR A 18 -14.70 41.61 -1.55
CA THR A 18 -13.57 40.68 -1.48
C THR A 18 -13.96 39.22 -1.74
N ALA A 19 -15.27 38.91 -1.79
CA ALA A 19 -15.77 37.65 -2.34
C ALA A 19 -15.30 37.52 -3.80
N PRO A 20 -14.77 36.36 -4.24
CA PRO A 20 -14.20 36.21 -5.58
C PRO A 20 -15.25 36.53 -6.65
N HIS A 21 -15.04 37.60 -7.41
CA HIS A 21 -15.97 38.05 -8.47
C HIS A 21 -15.88 37.16 -9.74
N GLY A 22 -15.90 35.84 -9.57
CA GLY A 22 -15.73 34.87 -10.66
C GLY A 22 -16.10 33.41 -10.36
N GLU A 23 -16.52 33.06 -9.14
CA GLU A 23 -17.13 31.76 -8.83
C GLU A 23 -18.66 31.95 -8.70
N THR A 24 -19.46 30.99 -9.17
CA THR A 24 -20.94 31.10 -9.07
C THR A 24 -21.41 30.61 -7.70
N LEU A 25 -22.59 31.05 -7.24
CA LEU A 25 -23.17 30.58 -5.97
C LEU A 25 -23.29 29.04 -5.93
N LEU A 26 -23.71 28.45 -7.05
CA LEU A 26 -23.79 26.99 -7.25
C LEU A 26 -22.42 26.31 -7.06
N GLU A 27 -21.36 26.95 -7.53
CA GLU A 27 -20.00 26.42 -7.46
C GLU A 27 -19.41 26.49 -6.05
N ASP A 28 -19.63 27.59 -5.32
CA ASP A 28 -19.25 27.71 -3.90
C ASP A 28 -20.01 26.67 -3.03
N GLU A 29 -21.30 26.47 -3.30
CA GLU A 29 -22.13 25.46 -2.63
C GLU A 29 -21.65 24.03 -2.94
N ALA A 30 -21.43 23.70 -4.23
CA ALA A 30 -20.91 22.40 -4.64
C ALA A 30 -19.52 22.11 -4.05
N LYS A 31 -18.62 23.09 -4.05
CA LYS A 31 -17.27 23.00 -3.46
C LYS A 31 -17.31 22.73 -1.96
N ALA A 32 -18.17 23.44 -1.22
CA ALA A 32 -18.38 23.19 0.20
C ALA A 32 -18.97 21.80 0.48
N PHE A 33 -19.86 21.32 -0.40
CA PHE A 33 -20.43 19.97 -0.33
C PHE A 33 -19.38 18.88 -0.58
N PHE A 34 -18.58 18.98 -1.65
CA PHE A 34 -17.48 18.05 -1.92
C PHE A 34 -16.45 17.99 -0.77
N GLU A 35 -16.10 19.14 -0.17
CA GLU A 35 -15.21 19.16 1.00
C GLU A 35 -15.77 18.41 2.22
N LEU A 36 -17.10 18.35 2.40
CA LEU A 36 -17.72 17.56 3.46
C LEU A 36 -17.63 16.06 3.15
N ILE A 37 -17.96 15.67 1.91
CA ILE A 37 -17.83 14.29 1.44
C ILE A 37 -16.39 13.79 1.59
N GLU A 38 -15.39 14.60 1.23
CA GLU A 38 -13.97 14.26 1.37
C GLU A 38 -13.58 14.00 2.84
N LEU A 39 -14.12 14.77 3.79
CA LEU A 39 -13.89 14.54 5.23
C LEU A 39 -14.54 13.24 5.72
N ASP A 40 -15.73 12.91 5.22
CA ASP A 40 -16.41 11.65 5.58
C ASP A 40 -15.69 10.43 4.95
N TYR A 41 -15.19 10.57 3.72
CA TYR A 41 -14.30 9.56 3.10
C TYR A 41 -13.00 9.42 3.89
N GLU A 42 -12.38 10.50 4.39
CA GLU A 42 -11.20 10.42 5.27
C GLU A 42 -11.49 9.61 6.54
N ASP A 43 -12.55 9.98 7.29
CA ASP A 43 -12.95 9.28 8.53
C ASP A 43 -13.26 7.79 8.27
N VAL A 44 -13.99 7.46 7.19
CA VAL A 44 -14.30 6.08 6.82
C VAL A 44 -13.06 5.32 6.34
N CYS A 45 -12.16 5.97 5.61
CA CYS A 45 -10.90 5.37 5.14
C CYS A 45 -9.99 4.97 6.31
N TYR A 46 -9.84 5.84 7.33
CA TYR A 46 -9.15 5.50 8.57
C TYR A 46 -9.80 4.30 9.28
N ASN A 47 -11.13 4.25 9.37
CA ASN A 47 -11.84 3.14 10.02
C ASN A 47 -11.68 1.81 9.28
N ASN A 48 -11.82 1.81 7.95
CA ASN A 48 -11.59 0.66 7.08
C ASN A 48 -10.17 0.10 7.24
N ALA A 49 -9.18 0.98 7.11
CA ALA A 49 -7.78 0.60 7.24
C ALA A 49 -7.44 0.13 8.66
N ASN A 50 -8.07 0.72 9.69
CA ASN A 50 -7.91 0.29 11.07
C ASN A 50 -8.37 -1.16 11.31
N VAL A 51 -9.53 -1.53 10.77
CA VAL A 51 -10.07 -2.90 10.86
C VAL A 51 -9.26 -3.87 10.01
N GLN A 52 -8.95 -3.53 8.76
CA GLN A 52 -8.16 -4.39 7.86
C GLN A 52 -6.78 -4.71 8.45
N TRP A 53 -6.11 -3.73 9.04
CA TRP A 53 -4.84 -3.92 9.72
C TRP A 53 -4.93 -4.86 10.92
N SER A 54 -6.00 -4.75 11.72
CA SER A 54 -6.24 -5.64 12.86
C SER A 54 -6.47 -7.09 12.41
N PHE A 55 -7.09 -7.28 11.24
CA PHE A 55 -7.23 -8.59 10.61
C PHE A 55 -5.90 -9.13 10.07
N ILE A 56 -5.07 -8.28 9.44
CA ILE A 56 -3.73 -8.66 8.96
C ILE A 56 -2.81 -9.08 10.12
N LEU A 57 -2.75 -8.30 11.20
CA LEU A 57 -1.87 -8.58 12.34
C LEU A 57 -2.34 -9.71 13.26
N SER A 58 -3.64 -10.03 13.29
CA SER A 58 -4.21 -11.04 14.18
C SER A 58 -5.28 -11.88 13.46
N PRO A 59 -4.90 -12.60 12.39
CA PRO A 59 -5.82 -13.29 11.50
C PRO A 59 -6.58 -14.40 12.23
N SER A 60 -7.90 -14.25 12.26
CA SER A 60 -8.84 -15.18 12.91
C SER A 60 -10.24 -15.03 12.31
N ASN A 61 -11.12 -16.02 12.53
CA ASN A 61 -12.53 -15.90 12.15
C ASN A 61 -13.21 -14.67 12.79
N LYS A 62 -12.81 -14.29 14.02
CA LYS A 62 -13.35 -13.11 14.71
C LYS A 62 -12.97 -11.81 13.99
N THR A 63 -11.70 -11.64 13.63
CA THR A 63 -11.25 -10.45 12.91
C THR A 63 -11.73 -10.42 11.47
N LEU A 64 -11.89 -11.59 10.84
CA LEU A 64 -12.52 -11.73 9.52
C LEU A 64 -13.96 -11.18 9.56
N SER A 65 -14.81 -11.63 10.48
CA SER A 65 -16.19 -11.13 10.56
C SER A 65 -16.28 -9.64 10.89
N ILE A 66 -15.37 -9.10 11.70
CA ILE A 66 -15.29 -7.64 11.94
C ILE A 66 -14.90 -6.90 10.64
N TRP A 67 -13.96 -7.45 9.87
CA TRP A 67 -13.56 -6.89 8.58
C TRP A 67 -14.68 -6.97 7.52
N GLU A 68 -15.39 -8.08 7.42
CA GLU A 68 -16.57 -8.24 6.54
C GLU A 68 -17.66 -7.21 6.87
N ILE A 69 -18.02 -7.06 8.16
CA ILE A 69 -18.97 -6.02 8.61
C ILE A 69 -18.50 -4.63 8.20
N GLN A 70 -17.20 -4.33 8.34
CA GLN A 70 -16.66 -3.04 7.94
C GLN A 70 -16.70 -2.82 6.41
N GLN A 71 -16.52 -3.89 5.60
CA GLN A 71 -16.70 -3.80 4.15
C GLN A 71 -18.17 -3.58 3.75
N TYR A 72 -19.15 -4.15 4.47
CA TYR A 72 -20.56 -3.84 4.27
C TYR A 72 -20.87 -2.37 4.60
N ASN A 73 -20.39 -1.88 5.76
CA ASN A 73 -20.55 -0.48 6.16
C ASN A 73 -19.96 0.48 5.12
N TYR A 74 -18.79 0.16 4.55
CA TYR A 74 -18.18 0.96 3.50
C TYR A 74 -19.02 1.00 2.21
N THR A 75 -19.57 -0.14 1.80
CA THR A 75 -20.42 -0.23 0.62
C THR A 75 -21.70 0.59 0.76
N GLU A 76 -22.40 0.48 1.90
CA GLU A 76 -23.57 1.33 2.17
C GLU A 76 -23.21 2.82 2.20
N PHE A 77 -22.07 3.18 2.81
CA PHE A 77 -21.56 4.56 2.77
C PHE A 77 -21.35 5.06 1.33
N THR A 78 -20.61 4.34 0.49
CA THR A 78 -20.34 4.79 -0.90
C THR A 78 -21.61 4.90 -1.74
N LYS A 79 -22.62 4.04 -1.52
CA LYS A 79 -23.94 4.11 -2.17
C LYS A 79 -24.74 5.33 -1.71
N THR A 80 -24.75 5.62 -0.41
CA THR A 80 -25.36 6.84 0.13
C THR A 80 -24.70 8.07 -0.47
N GLN A 81 -23.36 8.14 -0.46
CA GLN A 81 -22.62 9.26 -1.04
C GLN A 81 -22.95 9.45 -2.53
N LYS A 82 -22.93 8.38 -3.34
CA LYS A 82 -23.35 8.43 -4.76
C LYS A 82 -24.73 9.08 -4.93
N ASN A 83 -25.73 8.62 -4.16
CA ASN A 83 -27.10 9.14 -4.27
C ASN A 83 -27.18 10.60 -3.82
N GLU A 84 -26.52 10.97 -2.72
CA GLU A 84 -26.49 12.33 -2.21
C GLU A 84 -25.89 13.32 -3.22
N ILE A 85 -24.81 12.98 -3.95
CA ILE A 85 -24.28 13.91 -4.97
C ILE A 85 -25.21 14.06 -6.16
N ILE A 86 -25.88 12.98 -6.58
CA ILE A 86 -26.80 13.00 -7.73
C ILE A 86 -28.01 13.89 -7.39
N ASP A 87 -28.56 13.77 -6.18
CA ASP A 87 -29.68 14.58 -5.72
C ASP A 87 -29.32 16.07 -5.59
N GLN A 88 -28.11 16.39 -5.11
CA GLN A 88 -27.66 17.78 -4.96
C GLN A 88 -27.18 18.42 -6.28
N ILE A 89 -26.49 17.69 -7.15
CA ILE A 89 -25.78 18.23 -8.32
C ILE A 89 -26.39 17.69 -9.63
N ASN A 90 -27.51 18.30 -10.03
CA ASN A 90 -28.28 17.88 -11.21
C ASN A 90 -27.66 18.30 -12.57
N ASN A 91 -26.67 19.22 -12.60
CA ASN A 91 -25.99 19.63 -13.83
C ASN A 91 -24.47 19.79 -13.63
N THR A 92 -23.72 18.74 -13.92
CA THR A 92 -22.25 18.73 -13.79
C THR A 92 -21.53 19.61 -14.82
N LYS A 93 -22.18 19.98 -15.94
CA LYS A 93 -21.54 20.74 -17.03
C LYS A 93 -21.19 22.19 -16.67
N GLU A 94 -21.79 22.72 -15.61
CA GLU A 94 -21.52 24.08 -15.10
C GLU A 94 -20.40 24.11 -14.04
N LEU A 95 -19.92 22.95 -13.59
CA LEU A 95 -18.80 22.84 -12.66
C LEU A 95 -17.44 23.01 -13.37
N LYS A 96 -16.43 23.53 -12.67
CA LYS A 96 -15.01 23.41 -13.07
C LYS A 96 -14.60 21.94 -13.19
N SER A 97 -13.64 21.66 -14.08
CA SER A 97 -13.12 20.31 -14.36
C SER A 97 -12.69 19.54 -13.10
N SER A 98 -12.10 20.21 -12.12
CA SER A 98 -11.69 19.57 -10.85
C SER A 98 -12.87 19.11 -9.99
N LEU A 99 -14.02 19.79 -10.03
CA LEU A 99 -15.23 19.36 -9.35
C LEU A 99 -15.99 18.29 -10.16
N GLN A 100 -15.90 18.32 -11.49
CA GLN A 100 -16.38 17.24 -12.37
C GLN A 100 -15.61 15.93 -12.12
N TYR A 101 -14.29 16.01 -11.91
CA TYR A 101 -13.45 14.87 -11.57
C TYR A 101 -13.88 14.23 -10.23
N LYS A 102 -14.03 15.04 -9.17
CA LYS A 102 -14.57 14.61 -7.87
C LYS A 102 -15.94 13.97 -7.99
N TYR A 103 -16.85 14.59 -8.74
CA TYR A 103 -18.18 14.05 -9.01
C TYR A 103 -18.08 12.63 -9.62
N GLY A 104 -17.29 12.44 -10.67
CA GLY A 104 -17.13 11.14 -11.33
C GLY A 104 -16.51 10.04 -10.43
N MET A 105 -15.68 10.43 -9.46
CA MET A 105 -15.12 9.49 -8.47
C MET A 105 -16.14 9.00 -7.44
N ILE A 106 -17.11 9.83 -7.08
CA ILE A 106 -18.15 9.48 -6.09
C ILE A 106 -19.37 8.83 -6.80
N GLU A 107 -19.70 9.24 -8.02
CA GLU A 107 -20.74 8.60 -8.86
C GLU A 107 -20.35 7.17 -9.26
N LYS A 108 -19.05 6.93 -9.47
CA LYS A 108 -18.49 5.63 -9.92
C LYS A 108 -17.36 5.18 -8.97
N PRO A 109 -17.67 4.72 -7.74
CA PRO A 109 -16.69 4.29 -6.76
C PRO A 109 -16.15 2.87 -7.01
N GLY A 110 -16.62 2.17 -8.06
CA GLY A 110 -16.13 0.84 -8.43
C GLY A 110 -16.94 -0.31 -7.80
N ASP A 111 -16.23 -1.33 -7.31
CA ASP A 111 -16.82 -2.63 -6.94
C ASP A 111 -17.85 -2.53 -5.79
N THR A 112 -17.81 -1.46 -4.99
CA THR A 112 -18.79 -1.22 -3.93
C THR A 112 -20.21 -1.01 -4.46
N LEU A 113 -20.40 -0.70 -5.75
CA LEU A 113 -21.73 -0.64 -6.36
C LEU A 113 -22.35 -2.02 -6.65
N LEU A 114 -21.64 -3.13 -6.42
CA LEU A 114 -22.21 -4.47 -6.49
C LEU A 114 -23.46 -4.61 -5.59
N LYS A 115 -24.41 -5.44 -6.03
CA LYS A 115 -25.59 -5.79 -5.23
C LYS A 115 -25.17 -6.43 -3.92
N ASN A 116 -25.93 -6.21 -2.85
CA ASN A 116 -25.51 -6.60 -1.50
C ASN A 116 -25.26 -8.11 -1.34
N GLU A 117 -25.97 -8.97 -2.08
CA GLU A 117 -25.71 -10.42 -2.12
C GLU A 117 -24.37 -10.75 -2.80
N ASP A 118 -24.07 -10.11 -3.93
CA ASP A 118 -22.86 -10.38 -4.73
C ASP A 118 -21.62 -9.75 -4.08
N TRP A 119 -21.74 -8.53 -3.55
CA TRP A 119 -20.75 -7.92 -2.68
C TRP A 119 -20.43 -8.82 -1.48
N GLY A 120 -21.45 -9.39 -0.84
CA GLY A 120 -21.29 -10.32 0.28
C GLY A 120 -20.49 -11.58 -0.08
N LYS A 121 -20.80 -12.21 -1.22
CA LYS A 121 -20.03 -13.35 -1.75
C LYS A 121 -18.57 -12.96 -2.03
N PHE A 122 -18.36 -11.80 -2.63
CA PHE A 122 -17.05 -11.27 -3.00
C PHE A 122 -16.17 -11.00 -1.78
N ILE A 123 -16.63 -10.19 -0.82
CA ILE A 123 -15.83 -9.89 0.37
C ILE A 123 -15.60 -11.14 1.22
N HIS A 124 -16.56 -12.05 1.32
CA HIS A 124 -16.38 -13.30 2.06
C HIS A 124 -15.27 -14.15 1.43
N PHE A 125 -15.28 -14.31 0.09
CA PHE A 125 -14.20 -15.00 -0.63
C PHE A 125 -12.84 -14.32 -0.40
N VAL A 126 -12.75 -13.00 -0.58
CA VAL A 126 -11.52 -12.22 -0.34
C VAL A 126 -11.01 -12.43 1.10
N GLY A 127 -11.91 -12.39 2.08
CA GLY A 127 -11.58 -12.54 3.49
C GLY A 127 -11.12 -13.95 3.85
N ILE A 128 -11.77 -14.99 3.31
CA ILE A 128 -11.35 -16.38 3.47
C ILE A 128 -9.97 -16.63 2.85
N VAL A 129 -9.71 -16.11 1.65
CA VAL A 129 -8.39 -16.21 0.99
C VAL A 129 -7.32 -15.50 1.83
N GLU A 130 -7.59 -14.29 2.33
CA GLU A 130 -6.66 -13.53 3.16
C GLU A 130 -6.34 -14.26 4.48
N LEU A 131 -7.37 -14.75 5.18
CA LEU A 131 -7.22 -15.56 6.39
C LEU A 131 -6.36 -16.81 6.09
N GLN A 132 -6.69 -17.54 5.03
CA GLN A 132 -6.01 -18.75 4.62
C GLN A 132 -4.53 -18.51 4.29
N ARG A 133 -4.21 -17.46 3.51
CA ARG A 133 -2.82 -17.04 3.20
C ARG A 133 -2.00 -16.70 4.46
N SER A 134 -2.66 -16.26 5.54
CA SER A 134 -1.99 -15.89 6.79
C SER A 134 -1.86 -17.03 7.81
N ILE A 135 -2.75 -18.04 7.81
CA ILE A 135 -2.74 -19.14 8.79
C ILE A 135 -2.22 -20.48 8.25
N ILE A 136 -2.07 -20.62 6.92
CA ILE A 136 -1.54 -21.83 6.30
C ILE A 136 -0.17 -22.19 6.88
N ASN A 137 0.01 -23.48 7.15
CA ASN A 137 1.30 -24.08 7.45
C ASN A 137 1.50 -25.30 6.56
N TYR A 138 2.60 -25.34 5.81
CA TYR A 138 3.02 -26.51 5.06
C TYR A 138 3.62 -27.56 6.01
N ILE A 139 3.16 -28.82 5.94
CA ILE A 139 3.67 -29.90 6.80
C ILE A 139 4.60 -30.83 6.01
N ASN A 140 5.86 -30.93 6.43
CA ASN A 140 6.85 -31.89 5.89
C ASN A 140 7.44 -32.73 7.02
N LYS A 141 7.28 -34.06 6.98
CA LYS A 141 7.90 -35.02 7.92
C LYS A 141 7.82 -34.57 9.40
N SER A 142 6.64 -34.10 9.81
CA SER A 142 6.30 -33.58 11.16
C SER A 142 6.79 -32.16 11.53
N GLN A 143 7.32 -31.38 10.57
CA GLN A 143 7.61 -29.96 10.74
C GLN A 143 6.58 -29.09 10.02
N ASN A 144 6.10 -28.05 10.70
CA ASN A 144 5.18 -27.04 10.14
C ASN A 144 5.98 -25.81 9.71
N TYR A 145 5.84 -25.43 8.44
CA TYR A 145 6.46 -24.26 7.83
C TYR A 145 5.40 -23.20 7.58
N SER A 146 5.55 -22.03 8.19
CA SER A 146 4.80 -20.81 7.82
C SER A 146 5.18 -20.36 6.41
N ARG A 147 4.49 -19.34 5.87
CA ARG A 147 4.92 -18.69 4.61
C ARG A 147 6.42 -18.36 4.64
N GLU A 148 6.87 -17.67 5.68
CA GLU A 148 8.27 -17.27 5.84
C GLU A 148 9.23 -18.47 5.86
N GLY A 149 8.82 -19.59 6.46
CA GLY A 149 9.58 -20.83 6.44
C GLY A 149 9.69 -21.46 5.05
N VAL A 150 8.63 -21.36 4.23
CA VAL A 150 8.66 -21.80 2.83
C VAL A 150 9.53 -20.86 1.99
N GLU A 151 9.37 -19.54 2.11
CA GLU A 151 10.21 -18.54 1.41
C GLU A 151 11.70 -18.71 1.80
N TYR A 152 12.03 -19.02 3.07
CA TYR A 152 13.39 -19.36 3.51
C TYR A 152 13.90 -20.64 2.83
N LEU A 153 13.09 -21.70 2.77
CA LEU A 153 13.46 -22.95 2.11
C LEU A 153 13.69 -22.75 0.61
N LEU A 154 12.84 -21.98 -0.07
CA LEU A 154 13.00 -21.65 -1.49
C LEU A 154 14.28 -20.84 -1.75
N SER A 155 14.60 -19.86 -0.92
CA SER A 155 15.81 -19.03 -1.10
C SER A 155 17.11 -19.75 -0.71
N HIS A 156 17.12 -20.59 0.33
CA HIS A 156 18.35 -21.16 0.90
C HIS A 156 18.62 -22.63 0.54
N SER A 157 17.61 -23.41 0.13
CA SER A 157 17.83 -24.83 -0.18
C SER A 157 18.70 -25.00 -1.43
N LYS A 158 19.75 -25.81 -1.32
CA LYS A 158 20.54 -26.26 -2.48
C LYS A 158 19.93 -27.49 -3.16
N ASN A 159 18.91 -28.11 -2.54
CA ASN A 159 18.24 -29.29 -3.07
C ASN A 159 16.98 -28.88 -3.86
N LEU A 160 17.04 -29.13 -5.17
CA LEU A 160 15.95 -28.88 -6.12
C LEU A 160 14.65 -29.56 -5.71
N GLN A 161 14.72 -30.82 -5.26
CA GLN A 161 13.55 -31.60 -4.88
C GLN A 161 12.87 -30.99 -3.65
N ASP A 162 13.64 -30.45 -2.69
CA ASP A 162 13.08 -29.80 -1.51
C ASP A 162 12.38 -28.48 -1.89
N LYS A 163 12.97 -27.67 -2.79
CA LYS A 163 12.30 -26.46 -3.34
C LYS A 163 10.98 -26.81 -4.02
N GLN A 164 11.01 -27.73 -4.99
CA GLN A 164 9.83 -28.15 -5.74
C GLN A 164 8.74 -28.71 -4.80
N THR A 165 9.12 -29.53 -3.81
CA THR A 165 8.18 -30.15 -2.87
C THR A 165 7.52 -29.10 -1.98
N ALA A 166 8.28 -28.13 -1.45
CA ALA A 166 7.75 -27.04 -0.63
C ALA A 166 6.84 -26.10 -1.44
N TRP A 167 7.25 -25.73 -2.66
CA TRP A 167 6.48 -24.88 -3.57
C TRP A 167 5.16 -25.54 -3.98
N ASN A 168 5.21 -26.79 -4.46
CA ASN A 168 4.01 -27.56 -4.85
C ASN A 168 3.04 -27.71 -3.67
N ALA A 169 3.55 -27.99 -2.47
CA ALA A 169 2.71 -28.19 -1.29
C ALA A 169 2.15 -26.89 -0.69
N TRP A 170 2.79 -25.75 -0.92
CA TRP A 170 2.18 -24.44 -0.66
C TRP A 170 0.95 -24.24 -1.53
N TYR A 171 1.10 -24.27 -2.86
CA TYR A 171 0.01 -23.96 -3.78
C TYR A 171 -1.11 -24.99 -3.84
N ARG A 172 -0.83 -26.26 -3.54
CA ARG A 172 -1.85 -27.32 -3.43
C ARG A 172 -2.97 -26.95 -2.44
N GLN A 173 -2.68 -26.15 -1.42
CA GLN A 173 -3.65 -25.75 -0.41
C GLN A 173 -4.70 -24.76 -0.94
N PHE A 174 -4.45 -24.08 -2.07
CA PHE A 174 -5.39 -23.14 -2.68
C PHE A 174 -6.34 -23.79 -3.71
N ILE A 175 -6.11 -25.05 -4.10
CA ILE A 175 -6.97 -25.80 -5.04
C ILE A 175 -8.47 -25.76 -4.64
N PRO A 176 -8.86 -25.95 -3.36
CA PRO A 176 -10.27 -25.88 -2.96
C PRO A 176 -10.94 -24.51 -3.18
N LEU A 177 -10.17 -23.42 -3.28
CA LEU A 177 -10.69 -22.07 -3.45
C LEU A 177 -10.95 -21.69 -4.90
N VAL A 178 -10.51 -22.49 -5.87
CA VAL A 178 -10.58 -22.16 -7.31
C VAL A 178 -12.04 -22.08 -7.80
N THR A 179 -12.91 -22.95 -7.29
CA THR A 179 -14.36 -22.89 -7.57
C THR A 179 -14.97 -21.58 -7.06
N ASN A 180 -14.58 -21.13 -5.86
CA ASN A 180 -15.04 -19.85 -5.32
C ASN A 180 -14.48 -18.68 -6.13
N TYR A 181 -13.21 -18.72 -6.53
CA TYR A 181 -12.62 -17.70 -7.41
C TYR A 181 -13.37 -17.62 -8.74
N SER A 182 -13.66 -18.76 -9.39
CA SER A 182 -14.37 -18.79 -10.66
C SER A 182 -15.73 -18.09 -10.61
N ASN A 183 -16.47 -18.26 -9.50
CA ASN A 183 -17.75 -17.59 -9.30
C ASN A 183 -17.59 -16.07 -9.07
N ASN A 184 -16.51 -15.67 -8.39
CA ASN A 184 -16.22 -14.27 -8.08
C ASN A 184 -15.61 -13.50 -9.25
N LEU A 185 -14.84 -14.16 -10.13
CA LEU A 185 -14.23 -13.56 -11.32
C LEU A 185 -15.28 -12.94 -12.25
N LEU A 186 -16.49 -13.52 -12.33
CA LEU A 186 -17.57 -12.98 -13.17
C LEU A 186 -18.23 -11.73 -12.56
N LEU A 187 -18.05 -11.46 -11.26
CA LEU A 187 -18.70 -10.31 -10.60
C LEU A 187 -18.17 -8.96 -11.10
N VAL A 188 -16.94 -8.89 -11.62
CA VAL A 188 -16.40 -7.65 -12.21
C VAL A 188 -17.20 -7.16 -13.41
N ALA A 189 -17.81 -8.07 -14.19
CA ALA A 189 -18.69 -7.67 -15.30
C ALA A 189 -20.01 -7.04 -14.79
N GLU A 190 -20.54 -7.49 -13.66
CA GLU A 190 -21.67 -6.82 -13.01
C GLU A 190 -21.22 -5.51 -12.33
N ALA A 191 -20.01 -5.44 -11.74
CA ALA A 191 -19.45 -4.21 -11.17
C ALA A 191 -19.29 -3.11 -12.24
N ALA A 192 -18.75 -3.45 -13.41
CA ALA A 192 -18.66 -2.54 -14.57
C ALA A 192 -20.03 -1.98 -14.94
N LYS A 193 -21.03 -2.85 -15.05
CA LYS A 193 -22.42 -2.48 -15.36
C LYS A 193 -23.08 -1.61 -14.28
N GLN A 194 -22.83 -1.85 -12.99
CA GLN A 194 -23.34 -1.02 -11.89
C GLN A 194 -22.67 0.37 -11.83
N ASN A 195 -21.52 0.55 -12.48
CA ASN A 195 -20.85 1.84 -12.69
C ASN A 195 -21.18 2.47 -14.07
N ASP A 196 -22.18 1.95 -14.79
CA ASP A 196 -22.58 2.38 -16.12
C ASP A 196 -21.42 2.35 -17.14
N ILE A 197 -20.56 1.31 -17.06
CA ILE A 197 -19.47 1.04 -17.98
C ILE A 197 -19.77 -0.22 -18.81
N LYS A 198 -19.40 -0.20 -20.10
CA LYS A 198 -19.82 -1.17 -21.12
C LYS A 198 -19.22 -2.56 -20.94
N ASN A 199 -17.99 -2.67 -20.44
CA ASN A 199 -17.26 -3.93 -20.25
C ASN A 199 -16.15 -3.78 -19.20
N VAL A 200 -15.47 -4.89 -18.89
CA VAL A 200 -14.44 -4.97 -17.84
C VAL A 200 -13.16 -4.21 -18.19
N GLU A 201 -12.80 -4.15 -19.47
CA GLU A 201 -11.61 -3.46 -19.97
C GLU A 201 -11.75 -1.95 -19.76
N GLU A 202 -12.82 -1.35 -20.29
CA GLU A 202 -13.19 0.06 -20.08
C GLU A 202 -13.39 0.39 -18.58
N TYR A 203 -13.84 -0.59 -17.77
CA TYR A 203 -14.03 -0.41 -16.33
C TYR A 203 -12.70 -0.36 -15.56
N TRP A 204 -11.75 -1.23 -15.90
CA TRP A 204 -10.41 -1.20 -15.32
C TRP A 204 -9.59 0.01 -15.78
N GLU A 205 -9.79 0.46 -17.02
CA GLU A 205 -9.27 1.74 -17.53
C GLU A 205 -9.85 2.96 -16.81
N MET A 206 -11.16 2.97 -16.53
CA MET A 206 -11.79 3.99 -15.68
C MET A 206 -11.20 3.99 -14.27
N LEU A 207 -10.95 2.81 -13.69
CA LEU A 207 -10.35 2.70 -12.35
C LEU A 207 -8.87 3.13 -12.32
N SER A 208 -8.10 2.95 -13.39
CA SER A 208 -6.73 3.49 -13.49
C SER A 208 -6.69 4.97 -13.89
N GLY A 209 -7.81 5.53 -14.34
CA GLY A 209 -7.89 6.87 -14.92
C GLY A 209 -7.21 6.99 -16.29
N TYR A 210 -7.10 5.90 -17.06
CA TYR A 210 -6.43 5.91 -18.38
C TYR A 210 -7.21 5.10 -19.41
N SER A 211 -8.01 5.80 -20.21
CA SER A 211 -8.75 5.24 -21.35
C SER A 211 -7.78 4.76 -22.45
N GLY A 212 -8.04 3.60 -23.04
CA GLY A 212 -7.16 2.96 -24.02
C GLY A 212 -5.85 2.43 -23.44
N GLY A 213 -5.76 2.26 -22.12
CA GLY A 213 -4.57 1.79 -21.42
C GLY A 213 -4.15 0.37 -21.80
N TYR A 214 -5.11 -0.53 -22.07
CA TYR A 214 -4.78 -1.87 -22.53
C TYR A 214 -4.26 -1.87 -23.98
N ASP A 215 -4.90 -1.12 -24.88
CA ASP A 215 -4.41 -0.93 -26.26
C ASP A 215 -2.99 -0.33 -26.28
N LYS A 216 -2.72 0.66 -25.42
CA LYS A 216 -1.39 1.27 -25.30
C LYS A 216 -0.33 0.27 -24.85
N ILE A 217 -0.61 -0.55 -23.84
CA ILE A 217 0.36 -1.58 -23.40
C ILE A 217 0.52 -2.65 -24.50
N ASN A 218 -0.56 -3.06 -25.15
CA ASN A 218 -0.51 -4.02 -26.27
C ASN A 218 0.42 -3.53 -27.40
N SER A 219 0.43 -2.23 -27.71
CA SER A 219 1.33 -1.67 -28.73
C SER A 219 2.80 -1.66 -28.32
N GLU A 220 3.12 -1.35 -27.05
CA GLU A 220 4.51 -1.31 -26.56
C GLU A 220 5.07 -2.71 -26.20
N TRP A 221 4.20 -3.68 -25.89
CA TRP A 221 4.58 -4.98 -25.32
C TRP A 221 5.63 -5.73 -26.16
N SER A 222 5.55 -5.67 -27.49
CA SER A 222 6.51 -6.35 -28.38
C SER A 222 7.97 -5.95 -28.11
N ARG A 223 8.21 -4.69 -27.76
CA ARG A 223 9.53 -4.11 -27.47
C ARG A 223 10.03 -4.55 -26.10
N ILE A 224 9.15 -4.46 -25.10
CA ILE A 224 9.42 -4.87 -23.71
C ILE A 224 9.71 -6.37 -23.64
N ASN A 225 8.93 -7.19 -24.34
CA ASN A 225 9.04 -8.65 -24.37
C ASN A 225 10.36 -9.13 -25.01
N ASN A 226 10.93 -8.38 -25.97
CA ASN A 226 12.24 -8.72 -26.56
C ASN A 226 13.34 -8.73 -25.50
N LEU A 227 13.45 -7.64 -24.73
CA LEU A 227 14.44 -7.52 -23.66
C LEU A 227 14.11 -8.44 -22.46
N HIS A 228 12.84 -8.58 -22.09
CA HIS A 228 12.41 -9.56 -21.08
C HIS A 228 12.88 -10.97 -21.43
N LYS A 229 12.67 -11.43 -22.68
CA LYS A 229 13.11 -12.76 -23.13
C LYS A 229 14.62 -12.96 -23.06
N LYS A 230 15.43 -11.93 -23.35
CA LYS A 230 16.89 -11.98 -23.16
C LYS A 230 17.26 -12.17 -21.69
N ILE A 231 16.59 -11.46 -20.78
CA ILE A 231 16.79 -11.60 -19.32
C ILE A 231 16.36 -13.00 -18.85
N VAL A 232 15.18 -13.49 -19.26
CA VAL A 232 14.69 -14.85 -18.94
C VAL A 232 15.69 -15.91 -19.41
N LYS A 233 16.16 -15.82 -20.65
CA LYS A 233 17.13 -16.76 -21.24
C LYS A 233 18.47 -16.72 -20.50
N PHE A 234 19.00 -15.55 -20.20
CA PHE A 234 20.25 -15.38 -19.45
C PHE A 234 20.15 -15.97 -18.03
N VAL A 235 19.14 -15.58 -17.26
CA VAL A 235 18.93 -16.06 -15.88
C VAL A 235 18.65 -17.58 -15.88
N GLY A 236 17.78 -18.06 -16.76
CA GLY A 236 17.45 -19.48 -16.90
C GLY A 236 18.67 -20.34 -17.26
N THR A 237 19.51 -19.89 -18.20
CA THR A 237 20.74 -20.59 -18.59
C THR A 237 21.71 -20.72 -17.42
N ASN A 238 21.83 -19.68 -16.58
CA ASN A 238 22.73 -19.74 -15.43
C ASN A 238 22.13 -20.52 -14.24
N LEU A 239 20.81 -20.50 -14.03
CA LEU A 239 20.15 -21.37 -13.04
C LEU A 239 20.24 -22.85 -13.45
N ALA A 240 20.13 -23.17 -14.75
CA ALA A 240 20.36 -24.50 -15.30
C ALA A 240 21.78 -25.01 -14.96
N ARG A 241 22.80 -24.14 -15.14
CA ARG A 241 24.19 -24.41 -14.75
C ARG A 241 24.33 -24.61 -13.22
N LYS A 242 23.73 -23.75 -12.38
CA LYS A 242 23.80 -23.86 -10.91
C LYS A 242 23.22 -25.18 -10.39
N TYR A 243 22.04 -25.56 -10.87
CA TYR A 243 21.32 -26.74 -10.38
C TYR A 243 21.66 -28.03 -11.14
N ASN A 244 22.49 -27.93 -12.19
CA ASN A 244 22.85 -29.04 -13.07
C ASN A 244 21.61 -29.75 -13.65
N VAL A 245 20.69 -28.95 -14.21
CA VAL A 245 19.43 -29.40 -14.81
C VAL A 245 19.25 -28.78 -16.19
N THR A 246 18.48 -29.45 -17.05
CA THR A 246 18.02 -28.85 -18.30
C THR A 246 16.82 -27.95 -18.01
N ILE A 247 16.94 -26.67 -18.36
CA ILE A 247 15.83 -25.72 -18.44
C ILE A 247 15.59 -25.47 -19.94
N ASN A 248 14.35 -25.64 -20.38
CA ASN A 248 13.94 -25.41 -21.77
C ASN A 248 13.57 -23.92 -21.96
N ASP A 249 12.77 -23.58 -22.97
CA ASP A 249 12.37 -22.20 -23.29
C ASP A 249 11.58 -21.47 -22.18
N THR A 250 11.23 -22.14 -21.09
CA THR A 250 10.56 -21.55 -19.91
C THR A 250 11.25 -21.95 -18.61
N LEU A 251 11.31 -21.00 -17.67
CA LEU A 251 11.96 -21.15 -16.37
C LEU A 251 10.95 -21.66 -15.31
N PRO A 252 11.22 -22.80 -14.63
CA PRO A 252 10.31 -23.31 -13.60
C PRO A 252 10.14 -22.37 -12.40
N ALA A 253 8.90 -22.06 -12.03
CA ALA A 253 8.57 -21.05 -11.02
C ALA A 253 9.21 -21.29 -9.63
N TYR A 254 9.44 -22.54 -9.24
CA TYR A 254 10.05 -22.90 -7.95
C TYR A 254 11.59 -22.64 -7.89
N LEU A 255 12.21 -22.26 -9.01
CA LEU A 255 13.62 -21.82 -9.08
C LEU A 255 13.81 -20.31 -8.87
N LEU A 256 12.72 -19.55 -8.73
CA LEU A 256 12.73 -18.09 -8.58
C LEU A 256 12.92 -17.63 -7.12
N ASP A 257 13.31 -18.54 -6.23
CA ASP A 257 13.65 -18.29 -4.82
C ASP A 257 12.55 -17.63 -3.95
N SER A 258 11.33 -17.54 -4.49
CA SER A 258 10.19 -16.81 -3.93
C SER A 258 8.87 -17.48 -4.32
N LEU A 259 7.86 -17.38 -3.45
CA LEU A 259 6.48 -17.77 -3.77
C LEU A 259 5.84 -16.79 -4.76
N GLN A 260 6.11 -15.49 -4.66
CA GLN A 260 5.48 -14.47 -5.53
C GLN A 260 5.80 -14.71 -7.02
N GLY A 261 7.01 -15.20 -7.33
CA GLY A 261 7.41 -15.60 -8.68
C GLY A 261 7.57 -14.47 -9.71
N TYR A 262 7.27 -13.21 -9.34
CA TYR A 262 7.40 -12.03 -10.19
C TYR A 262 8.42 -10.99 -9.68
N ASP A 263 9.04 -11.23 -8.52
CA ASP A 263 10.14 -10.44 -7.99
C ASP A 263 11.38 -11.33 -7.95
N TRP A 264 12.36 -11.01 -8.80
CA TRP A 264 13.60 -11.77 -8.93
C TRP A 264 14.80 -11.01 -8.36
N ALA A 265 14.60 -9.90 -7.64
CA ALA A 265 15.68 -9.07 -7.12
C ALA A 265 16.61 -9.83 -6.16
N ASP A 266 16.09 -10.86 -5.47
CA ASP A 266 16.85 -11.71 -4.56
C ASP A 266 17.23 -13.08 -5.13
N VAL A 267 16.96 -13.37 -6.40
CA VAL A 267 17.35 -14.63 -7.06
C VAL A 267 18.84 -14.94 -6.83
N SER A 268 19.17 -16.23 -6.79
CA SER A 268 20.52 -16.76 -6.65
C SER A 268 21.57 -15.93 -7.42
N SER A 269 22.47 -15.26 -6.69
CA SER A 269 23.45 -14.35 -7.25
C SER A 269 24.47 -15.01 -8.19
N ASP A 270 24.68 -16.33 -8.08
CA ASP A 270 25.43 -17.15 -9.05
C ASP A 270 24.87 -17.09 -10.48
N ALA A 271 23.59 -16.73 -10.65
CA ALA A 271 22.93 -16.64 -11.95
C ALA A 271 23.17 -15.29 -12.66
N LEU A 272 23.86 -14.35 -12.01
CA LEU A 272 23.88 -12.93 -12.35
C LEU A 272 25.30 -12.42 -12.66
N PRO A 273 25.43 -11.34 -13.46
CA PRO A 273 26.73 -10.72 -13.73
C PRO A 273 27.40 -10.22 -12.46
N TYR A 274 28.72 -10.37 -12.39
CA TYR A 274 29.54 -9.90 -11.26
C TYR A 274 29.01 -10.38 -9.89
N SER A 275 28.64 -11.67 -9.80
CA SER A 275 28.01 -12.30 -8.63
C SER A 275 28.64 -11.93 -7.28
N GLU A 276 29.97 -11.86 -7.20
CA GLU A 276 30.73 -11.45 -6.00
C GLU A 276 30.32 -10.07 -5.47
N LEU A 277 30.05 -9.10 -6.36
CA LEU A 277 29.61 -7.75 -5.97
C LEU A 277 28.17 -7.76 -5.43
N ILE A 278 27.32 -8.64 -5.95
CA ILE A 278 25.94 -8.83 -5.47
C ILE A 278 25.96 -9.55 -4.12
N TYR A 279 26.86 -10.53 -3.92
CA TYR A 279 27.11 -11.14 -2.62
C TYR A 279 27.61 -10.12 -1.59
N ASP A 280 28.56 -9.26 -1.94
CA ASP A 280 29.03 -8.19 -1.05
C ASP A 280 27.92 -7.17 -0.73
N LEU A 281 27.05 -6.83 -1.68
CA LEU A 281 25.87 -5.99 -1.44
C LEU A 281 24.90 -6.65 -0.45
N LYS A 282 24.51 -7.93 -0.68
CA LYS A 282 23.66 -8.70 0.25
C LYS A 282 24.29 -8.80 1.66
N LYS A 283 25.60 -9.01 1.73
CA LYS A 283 26.40 -9.05 2.98
C LYS A 283 26.43 -7.68 3.69
N ASN A 284 26.46 -6.58 2.93
CA ASN A 284 26.46 -5.23 3.49
C ASN A 284 25.08 -4.80 4.00
N LEU A 285 23.97 -5.24 3.36
CA LEU A 285 22.60 -5.05 3.88
C LEU A 285 22.46 -5.63 5.30
N TRP A 286 22.90 -6.87 5.51
CA TRP A 286 22.91 -7.52 6.83
C TRP A 286 23.85 -6.85 7.83
N LYS A 287 25.12 -6.59 7.46
CA LYS A 287 26.09 -5.89 8.34
C LYS A 287 25.59 -4.54 8.83
N LYS A 288 24.85 -3.80 7.98
CA LYS A 288 24.26 -2.50 8.30
C LYS A 288 22.93 -2.58 9.04
N LYS A 289 22.38 -3.78 9.21
CA LYS A 289 21.07 -4.03 9.82
C LYS A 289 19.98 -3.22 9.13
N TYR A 290 19.95 -3.28 7.80
CA TYR A 290 18.86 -2.73 6.98
C TYR A 290 17.64 -3.66 7.06
N VAL A 291 17.05 -3.71 8.25
CA VAL A 291 15.83 -4.44 8.59
C VAL A 291 14.78 -3.46 9.13
N GLY A 292 13.51 -3.70 8.83
CA GLY A 292 12.37 -2.99 9.43
C GLY A 292 12.54 -1.47 9.54
N LYS A 293 12.39 -0.92 10.75
CA LYS A 293 12.40 0.55 10.97
C LYS A 293 13.76 1.20 10.65
N SER A 294 14.85 0.44 10.63
CA SER A 294 16.18 0.91 10.21
C SER A 294 16.25 1.10 8.69
N LEU A 295 15.72 0.11 7.95
CA LEU A 295 15.59 0.17 6.49
C LEU A 295 14.70 1.34 6.06
N TYR A 296 13.51 1.48 6.66
CA TYR A 296 12.60 2.58 6.32
C TYR A 296 13.16 3.96 6.65
N LYS A 297 13.97 4.11 7.71
CA LYS A 297 14.70 5.36 7.97
C LYS A 297 15.74 5.67 6.88
N THR A 298 16.35 4.65 6.30
CA THR A 298 17.27 4.80 5.17
C THR A 298 16.50 5.21 3.91
N ALA A 299 15.37 4.56 3.61
CA ALA A 299 14.50 4.98 2.51
C ALA A 299 13.95 6.42 2.66
N SER A 300 13.55 6.79 3.88
CA SER A 300 13.13 8.15 4.23
C SER A 300 14.21 9.21 3.96
N SER A 301 15.50 8.88 4.10
CA SER A 301 16.57 9.85 3.82
C SER A 301 16.73 10.14 2.32
N LEU A 302 16.35 9.21 1.42
CA LEU A 302 16.24 9.49 -0.02
C LEU A 302 15.15 10.54 -0.29
N GLY A 303 13.99 10.40 0.36
CA GLY A 303 12.91 11.39 0.31
C GLY A 303 13.33 12.76 0.86
N SER A 304 14.09 12.77 1.96
CA SER A 304 14.64 14.00 2.54
C SER A 304 15.61 14.70 1.60
N LEU A 305 16.42 13.94 0.86
CA LEU A 305 17.35 14.45 -0.14
C LEU A 305 16.61 14.99 -1.37
N LEU A 306 15.74 14.18 -1.99
CA LEU A 306 15.11 14.48 -3.27
C LEU A 306 13.98 15.52 -3.17
N LEU A 307 13.10 15.37 -2.17
CA LEU A 307 11.84 16.10 -2.06
C LEU A 307 11.83 17.08 -0.87
N LYS A 308 12.85 17.03 0.00
CA LYS A 308 12.87 17.74 1.30
C LYS A 308 11.70 17.37 2.22
N GLN A 309 11.19 16.15 2.07
CA GLN A 309 10.09 15.60 2.87
C GLN A 309 10.46 14.24 3.46
N VAL A 310 9.84 13.89 4.58
CA VAL A 310 9.98 12.60 5.25
C VAL A 310 8.60 12.15 5.74
N PRO A 311 8.31 10.83 5.83
CA PRO A 311 7.06 10.33 6.38
C PRO A 311 6.75 10.96 7.74
N GLN A 312 5.50 11.41 7.91
CA GLN A 312 5.02 12.06 9.14
C GLN A 312 5.15 11.17 10.38
N ALA A 313 5.10 11.76 11.58
CA ALA A 313 5.27 11.04 12.85
C ALA A 313 4.34 9.82 13.01
N GLU A 314 3.09 9.95 12.56
CA GLU A 314 2.06 8.92 12.65
C GLU A 314 2.47 7.60 11.96
N PHE A 315 3.04 7.69 10.76
CA PHE A 315 3.62 6.56 10.03
C PHE A 315 4.65 5.79 10.88
N TRP A 316 5.50 6.50 11.62
CA TRP A 316 6.52 5.86 12.45
C TRP A 316 5.97 5.25 13.74
N ASP A 317 4.88 5.80 14.27
CA ASP A 317 4.29 5.40 15.55
C ASP A 317 3.30 4.24 15.42
N LYS A 318 2.69 4.05 14.23
CA LYS A 318 1.67 3.04 13.97
C LYS A 318 2.07 1.95 12.94
N SER A 319 3.13 2.14 12.14
CA SER A 319 3.68 1.09 11.26
C SER A 319 4.32 -0.05 12.05
N GLU A 320 4.16 -1.27 11.55
CA GLU A 320 4.68 -2.50 12.13
C GLU A 320 5.84 -3.04 11.29
N PHE A 321 7.06 -2.66 11.67
CA PHE A 321 8.23 -2.87 10.83
C PHE A 321 8.89 -4.27 10.92
N ASN A 322 8.32 -5.23 11.66
CA ASN A 322 8.91 -6.56 11.85
C ASN A 322 7.83 -7.66 11.91
N GLN A 323 6.87 -7.64 10.98
CA GLN A 323 5.71 -8.56 10.99
C GLN A 323 5.69 -9.46 9.74
N GLN A 324 4.70 -9.30 8.86
CA GLN A 324 4.42 -10.24 7.78
C GLN A 324 5.25 -9.97 6.52
N CYS A 325 5.50 -11.05 5.78
CA CYS A 325 6.10 -11.03 4.45
C CYS A 325 5.10 -11.53 3.38
N PRO A 326 5.11 -10.96 2.16
CA PRO A 326 5.83 -9.74 1.77
C PRO A 326 5.30 -8.48 2.49
N SER A 327 6.03 -7.37 2.36
CA SER A 327 5.62 -6.06 2.88
C SER A 327 4.25 -5.64 2.33
N ARG A 328 3.50 -4.88 3.13
CA ARG A 328 2.15 -4.40 2.83
C ARG A 328 2.00 -2.96 3.34
N LEU A 329 2.10 -2.01 2.43
CA LEU A 329 1.51 -0.69 2.60
C LEU A 329 -0.02 -0.82 2.45
N LEU A 330 -0.77 -0.52 3.51
CA LEU A 330 -2.20 -0.24 3.36
C LEU A 330 -2.37 1.11 2.65
N ASN A 331 -3.59 1.42 2.21
CA ASN A 331 -3.90 2.73 1.62
C ASN A 331 -3.41 3.90 2.49
N PHE A 332 -3.20 5.08 1.89
CA PHE A 332 -2.57 6.24 2.56
C PHE A 332 -3.16 6.61 3.95
N CYS A 333 -4.41 6.27 4.21
CA CYS A 333 -5.07 6.43 5.51
C CYS A 333 -4.51 5.51 6.63
N ARG A 334 -3.58 4.59 6.34
CA ARG A 334 -2.86 3.80 7.35
C ARG A 334 -1.44 3.40 6.89
N ASP A 335 -0.78 2.72 7.80
CA ASP A 335 0.63 2.49 7.94
C ASP A 335 1.18 1.26 7.18
N VAL A 336 2.49 1.04 7.26
CA VAL A 336 3.21 -0.05 6.59
C VAL A 336 3.46 -1.24 7.52
N SER A 337 3.15 -2.44 7.04
CA SER A 337 3.62 -3.71 7.62
C SER A 337 4.79 -4.21 6.77
N THR A 338 5.92 -4.58 7.38
CA THR A 338 7.09 -5.06 6.60
C THR A 338 7.89 -6.14 7.33
N CYS A 339 8.68 -6.86 6.53
CA CYS A 339 9.61 -7.91 6.94
C CYS A 339 10.80 -7.37 7.75
N SER A 340 11.28 -8.18 8.68
CA SER A 340 12.55 -7.98 9.39
C SER A 340 13.78 -8.56 8.65
N LYS A 341 13.74 -8.70 7.32
CA LYS A 341 14.82 -9.32 6.50
C LYS A 341 15.57 -8.31 5.64
N ALA A 342 16.90 -8.33 5.69
CA ALA A 342 17.77 -7.41 4.95
C ALA A 342 18.12 -7.93 3.54
N THR A 343 17.12 -7.99 2.67
CA THR A 343 17.25 -8.50 1.29
C THR A 343 17.17 -7.37 0.25
N ILE A 344 17.52 -7.65 -1.01
CA ILE A 344 17.47 -6.65 -2.08
C ILE A 344 16.02 -6.24 -2.37
N SER A 345 15.11 -7.22 -2.49
CA SER A 345 13.66 -7.00 -2.65
C SER A 345 13.12 -6.04 -1.59
N ASN A 346 13.31 -6.37 -0.31
CA ASN A 346 12.84 -5.50 0.78
C ASN A 346 13.50 -4.12 0.73
N PHE A 347 14.77 -4.02 0.34
CA PHE A 347 15.44 -2.72 0.19
C PHE A 347 14.76 -1.87 -0.88
N LEU A 348 14.48 -2.41 -2.06
CA LEU A 348 13.78 -1.69 -3.13
C LEU A 348 12.35 -1.32 -2.71
N VAL A 349 11.57 -2.29 -2.22
CA VAL A 349 10.17 -2.10 -1.79
C VAL A 349 10.06 -1.03 -0.68
N ALA A 350 10.99 -0.97 0.27
CA ALA A 350 10.96 0.08 1.29
C ALA A 350 11.18 1.49 0.74
N HIS A 351 11.89 1.65 -0.39
CA HIS A 351 11.98 2.94 -1.08
C HIS A 351 10.72 3.22 -1.90
N GLU A 352 10.16 2.22 -2.58
CA GLU A 352 8.87 2.31 -3.27
C GLU A 352 7.74 2.76 -2.32
N ASP A 353 7.56 2.07 -1.19
CA ASP A 353 6.58 2.39 -0.15
C ASP A 353 6.79 3.81 0.44
N VAL A 354 8.04 4.24 0.65
CA VAL A 354 8.34 5.62 1.09
C VAL A 354 8.00 6.64 0.01
N GLY A 355 8.32 6.37 -1.26
CA GLY A 355 7.96 7.23 -2.40
C GLY A 355 6.43 7.42 -2.49
N LYS A 356 5.69 6.32 -2.33
CA LYS A 356 4.22 6.32 -2.31
C LYS A 356 3.62 7.08 -1.12
N VAL A 357 4.19 6.93 0.08
CA VAL A 357 3.80 7.70 1.27
C VAL A 357 4.09 9.20 1.10
N LEU A 358 5.23 9.56 0.50
CA LEU A 358 5.61 10.96 0.28
C LEU A 358 4.78 11.63 -0.81
N PHE A 359 4.43 10.92 -1.88
CA PHE A 359 3.52 11.39 -2.94
C PHE A 359 2.22 11.94 -2.33
N ASN A 360 1.50 11.08 -1.59
CA ASN A 360 0.24 11.43 -0.95
C ASN A 360 0.36 12.52 0.13
N GLN A 361 1.50 12.62 0.83
CA GLN A 361 1.75 13.69 1.81
C GLN A 361 2.03 15.06 1.17
N MET A 362 2.44 15.07 -0.10
CA MET A 362 2.82 16.29 -0.82
C MET A 362 1.69 16.87 -1.68
N THR A 363 0.67 16.08 -2.02
CA THR A 363 -0.50 16.57 -2.76
C THR A 363 -1.24 17.66 -1.96
N VAL A 364 -1.51 18.79 -2.60
CA VAL A 364 -2.04 20.02 -1.98
C VAL A 364 -3.56 20.08 -2.01
N GLU A 365 -4.18 19.45 -3.01
CA GLU A 365 -5.64 19.32 -3.11
C GLU A 365 -6.21 18.40 -2.02
N ASN A 366 -7.50 18.53 -1.74
CA ASN A 366 -8.21 17.64 -0.80
C ASN A 366 -8.72 16.33 -1.44
N THR A 367 -8.61 16.19 -2.76
CA THR A 367 -8.99 14.97 -3.50
C THR A 367 -8.22 13.67 -3.17
N PRO A 368 -6.98 13.64 -2.61
CA PRO A 368 -6.19 12.41 -2.48
C PRO A 368 -6.90 11.21 -1.87
N VAL A 369 -7.86 11.43 -0.96
CA VAL A 369 -8.65 10.33 -0.39
C VAL A 369 -9.52 9.65 -1.45
N LEU A 370 -10.17 10.41 -2.34
CA LEU A 370 -11.05 9.88 -3.40
C LEU A 370 -10.23 9.10 -4.44
N ASP A 371 -9.09 9.65 -4.88
CA ASP A 371 -8.10 8.94 -5.70
C ASP A 371 -7.67 7.63 -5.03
N THR A 372 -7.25 7.68 -3.76
CA THR A 372 -6.70 6.55 -3.02
C THR A 372 -7.71 5.41 -2.80
N VAL A 373 -8.99 5.74 -2.60
CA VAL A 373 -10.02 4.75 -2.22
C VAL A 373 -10.87 4.25 -3.39
N ASN A 374 -11.04 5.05 -4.44
CA ASN A 374 -11.92 4.74 -5.57
C ASN A 374 -11.16 4.56 -6.91
N ARG A 375 -9.84 4.83 -6.98
CA ARG A 375 -9.01 4.68 -8.19
C ARG A 375 -7.66 4.01 -7.89
N TYR A 376 -6.91 3.75 -8.95
CA TYR A 376 -5.55 3.22 -8.91
C TYR A 376 -4.63 4.12 -9.75
N SER A 377 -4.00 5.11 -9.13
CA SER A 377 -3.23 6.14 -9.83
C SER A 377 -1.92 5.59 -10.43
N GLY A 378 -1.80 5.62 -11.77
CA GLY A 378 -0.54 5.30 -12.44
C GLY A 378 0.57 6.30 -12.11
N LEU A 379 0.21 7.56 -11.82
CA LEU A 379 1.15 8.59 -11.39
C LEU A 379 1.75 8.29 -10.00
N GLU A 380 0.92 7.85 -9.06
CA GLU A 380 1.37 7.41 -7.73
C GLU A 380 2.32 6.20 -7.83
N GLU A 381 1.94 5.18 -8.61
CA GLU A 381 2.78 4.00 -8.86
C GLU A 381 4.10 4.38 -9.59
N SER A 382 4.10 5.43 -10.41
CA SER A 382 5.33 5.91 -11.07
C SER A 382 6.32 6.56 -10.12
N ILE A 383 5.87 7.37 -9.16
CA ILE A 383 6.73 7.98 -8.14
C ILE A 383 7.22 6.94 -7.13
N SER A 384 6.36 5.98 -6.77
CA SER A 384 6.74 4.77 -6.03
C SER A 384 7.90 4.04 -6.75
N THR A 385 7.67 3.61 -8.00
CA THR A 385 8.67 2.86 -8.79
C THR A 385 9.96 3.65 -9.02
N LEU A 386 9.88 4.98 -9.23
CA LEU A 386 11.03 5.86 -9.38
C LEU A 386 11.93 5.86 -8.13
N PHE A 387 11.36 5.83 -6.92
CA PHE A 387 12.14 5.67 -5.69
C PHE A 387 12.84 4.31 -5.63
N GLY A 388 12.18 3.24 -6.08
CA GLY A 388 12.79 1.91 -6.25
C GLY A 388 14.00 1.95 -7.19
N ILE A 389 13.84 2.49 -8.41
CA ILE A 389 14.90 2.65 -9.42
C ILE A 389 16.07 3.48 -8.87
N LEU A 390 15.78 4.62 -8.24
CA LEU A 390 16.80 5.49 -7.66
C LEU A 390 17.55 4.81 -6.50
N SER A 391 16.90 3.95 -5.72
CA SER A 391 17.56 3.18 -4.67
C SER A 391 18.54 2.13 -5.19
N ALA A 392 18.32 1.59 -6.39
CA ALA A 392 19.23 0.67 -7.06
C ALA A 392 20.41 1.38 -7.77
N SER A 393 20.42 2.71 -7.85
CA SER A 393 21.44 3.47 -8.60
C SER A 393 22.85 3.38 -7.97
N PRO A 394 23.93 3.44 -8.77
CA PRO A 394 25.30 3.48 -8.24
C PRO A 394 25.51 4.59 -7.20
N ALA A 395 24.92 5.77 -7.44
CA ALA A 395 24.97 6.90 -6.52
C ALA A 395 24.36 6.57 -5.13
N TRP A 396 23.19 5.92 -5.07
CA TRP A 396 22.54 5.60 -3.79
C TRP A 396 23.24 4.45 -3.06
N LEU A 397 23.67 3.43 -3.80
CA LEU A 397 24.40 2.30 -3.25
C LEU A 397 25.78 2.70 -2.72
N ASN A 398 26.39 3.76 -3.26
CA ASN A 398 27.59 4.39 -2.70
C ASN A 398 27.25 5.30 -1.48
N HIS A 399 26.22 6.14 -1.56
CA HIS A 399 25.78 7.01 -0.46
C HIS A 399 25.39 6.23 0.81
N THR A 400 24.68 5.12 0.66
CA THR A 400 24.32 4.19 1.75
C THR A 400 25.47 3.28 2.19
N HIS A 401 26.60 3.32 1.48
CA HIS A 401 27.79 2.48 1.64
C HIS A 401 27.57 0.97 1.47
N LEU A 402 26.70 0.58 0.53
CA LEU A 402 26.51 -0.80 0.11
C LEU A 402 27.55 -1.24 -0.93
N MET A 403 28.10 -0.32 -1.75
CA MET A 403 29.01 -0.62 -2.87
C MET A 403 30.30 0.25 -2.94
N ASN A 404 30.84 0.71 -1.81
CA ASN A 404 31.99 1.65 -1.76
C ASN A 404 33.30 1.14 -2.39
N ASN A 405 33.58 -0.16 -2.35
CA ASN A 405 34.95 -0.68 -2.51
C ASN A 405 35.34 -1.01 -3.96
N ILE A 406 34.44 -0.78 -4.91
CA ILE A 406 34.65 -1.10 -6.32
C ILE A 406 35.45 0.06 -6.95
N LYS A 407 36.38 -0.23 -7.87
CA LYS A 407 37.08 0.81 -8.66
C LYS A 407 36.51 0.99 -10.06
N ASP A 408 35.82 -0.02 -10.56
CA ASP A 408 35.26 -0.11 -11.90
C ASP A 408 33.82 0.42 -11.96
N ASP A 409 33.59 1.51 -12.70
CA ASP A 409 32.26 2.10 -12.92
C ASP A 409 31.37 1.27 -13.84
N GLN A 410 31.94 0.52 -14.78
CA GLN A 410 31.18 -0.35 -15.68
C GLN A 410 30.59 -1.52 -14.89
N GLN A 411 31.37 -2.16 -14.01
CA GLN A 411 30.87 -3.22 -13.12
C GLN A 411 29.77 -2.71 -12.19
N ARG A 412 29.93 -1.50 -11.59
CA ARG A 412 28.87 -0.86 -10.79
C ARG A 412 27.60 -0.66 -11.61
N MET A 413 27.72 -0.16 -12.83
CA MET A 413 26.59 0.10 -13.72
C MET A 413 25.86 -1.20 -14.07
N ILE A 414 26.55 -2.26 -14.50
CA ILE A 414 25.91 -3.54 -14.87
C ILE A 414 25.23 -4.21 -13.67
N VAL A 415 25.83 -4.17 -12.47
CA VAL A 415 25.18 -4.68 -11.24
C VAL A 415 23.91 -3.90 -10.91
N SER A 416 23.97 -2.56 -10.96
CA SER A 416 22.80 -1.69 -10.74
C SER A 416 21.68 -1.95 -11.76
N LEU A 417 22.04 -2.02 -13.05
CA LEU A 417 21.09 -2.34 -14.12
C LEU A 417 20.49 -3.73 -13.94
N THR A 418 21.28 -4.74 -13.56
CA THR A 418 20.80 -6.10 -13.31
C THR A 418 19.78 -6.13 -12.17
N ILE A 419 20.09 -5.51 -11.03
CA ILE A 419 19.16 -5.42 -9.88
C ILE A 419 17.86 -4.73 -10.29
N THR A 420 17.95 -3.64 -11.05
CA THR A 420 16.76 -2.92 -11.55
C THR A 420 15.98 -3.78 -12.55
N ALA A 421 16.63 -4.48 -13.47
CA ALA A 421 16.00 -5.31 -14.49
C ALA A 421 15.22 -6.50 -13.87
N LEU A 422 15.80 -7.16 -12.88
CA LEU A 422 15.17 -8.27 -12.14
C LEU A 422 13.99 -7.83 -11.27
N ASN A 423 13.96 -6.57 -10.85
CA ASN A 423 12.80 -5.96 -10.19
C ASN A 423 11.73 -5.51 -11.19
N ILE A 424 12.10 -5.10 -12.41
CA ILE A 424 11.18 -4.44 -13.35
C ILE A 424 10.55 -5.43 -14.35
N PHE A 425 11.33 -6.15 -15.14
CA PHE A 425 10.80 -6.96 -16.26
C PHE A 425 9.91 -8.13 -15.79
N PRO A 426 10.30 -8.92 -14.76
CA PRO A 426 9.43 -9.98 -14.25
C PRO A 426 8.12 -9.46 -13.66
N ARG A 427 8.13 -8.30 -12.98
CA ARG A 427 6.90 -7.64 -12.49
C ARG A 427 6.03 -7.20 -13.66
N LEU A 428 6.58 -6.48 -14.63
CA LEU A 428 5.85 -5.98 -15.79
C LEU A 428 5.22 -7.13 -16.60
N ALA A 429 5.98 -8.20 -16.85
CA ALA A 429 5.49 -9.39 -17.55
C ALA A 429 4.36 -10.09 -16.78
N TYR A 430 4.50 -10.27 -15.47
CA TYR A 430 3.45 -10.86 -14.62
C TYR A 430 2.19 -10.00 -14.58
N TYR A 431 2.33 -8.68 -14.45
CA TYR A 431 1.23 -7.72 -14.42
C TYR A 431 0.43 -7.74 -15.72
N TYR A 432 1.12 -7.75 -16.87
CA TYR A 432 0.49 -7.85 -18.19
C TYR A 432 -0.18 -9.22 -18.42
N SER A 433 0.54 -10.31 -18.13
CA SER A 433 0.05 -11.70 -18.14
C SER A 433 -1.25 -11.85 -17.34
N ALA A 434 -1.29 -11.33 -16.11
CA ALA A 434 -2.41 -11.49 -15.20
C ALA A 434 -3.67 -10.69 -15.59
N ASP A 435 -3.52 -9.47 -16.09
CA ASP A 435 -4.67 -8.69 -16.58
C ASP A 435 -5.21 -9.29 -17.89
N LEU A 436 -4.35 -9.61 -18.86
CA LEU A 436 -4.78 -10.22 -20.11
C LEU A 436 -5.45 -11.59 -19.89
N TRP A 437 -4.91 -12.42 -18.99
CA TRP A 437 -5.53 -13.69 -18.63
C TRP A 437 -6.93 -13.48 -18.06
N ARG A 438 -7.12 -12.54 -17.10
CA ARG A 438 -8.44 -12.29 -16.51
C ARG A 438 -9.42 -11.75 -17.54
N LEU A 439 -9.04 -10.77 -18.35
CA LEU A 439 -9.87 -10.22 -19.43
C LEU A 439 -10.28 -11.33 -20.41
N ASN A 440 -9.34 -12.22 -20.78
CA ASN A 440 -9.63 -13.35 -21.66
C ASN A 440 -10.57 -14.37 -20.99
N ALA A 441 -10.30 -14.77 -19.74
CA ALA A 441 -11.09 -15.74 -19.00
C ALA A 441 -12.55 -15.28 -18.82
N ILE A 442 -12.77 -13.98 -18.57
CA ILE A 442 -14.10 -13.37 -18.51
C ILE A 442 -14.75 -13.37 -19.90
N ARG A 443 -14.04 -12.92 -20.94
CA ARG A 443 -14.54 -12.85 -22.33
C ARG A 443 -14.91 -14.23 -22.90
N GLN A 444 -14.15 -15.26 -22.57
CA GLN A 444 -14.40 -16.66 -22.95
C GLN A 444 -15.33 -17.39 -21.98
N ASN A 445 -15.74 -16.74 -20.88
CA ASN A 445 -16.56 -17.31 -19.81
C ASN A 445 -16.02 -18.65 -19.27
N ILE A 446 -14.72 -18.70 -18.97
CA ILE A 446 -14.05 -19.87 -18.41
C ILE A 446 -14.50 -20.06 -16.96
N THR A 447 -15.40 -21.00 -16.72
CA THR A 447 -15.98 -21.28 -15.39
C THR A 447 -15.55 -22.61 -14.76
N ASN A 448 -14.79 -23.42 -15.50
CA ASN A 448 -14.26 -24.67 -15.00
C ASN A 448 -12.95 -24.42 -14.23
N PRO A 449 -12.82 -24.86 -12.96
CA PRO A 449 -11.61 -24.71 -12.17
C PRO A 449 -10.33 -25.22 -12.84
N ALA A 450 -10.37 -26.36 -13.53
CA ALA A 450 -9.20 -26.93 -14.19
C ALA A 450 -8.79 -26.12 -15.44
N ASP A 451 -9.76 -25.64 -16.21
CA ASP A 451 -9.53 -24.82 -17.39
C ASP A 451 -9.01 -23.41 -17.00
N LEU A 452 -9.43 -22.88 -15.85
CA LEU A 452 -8.87 -21.65 -15.27
C LEU A 452 -7.40 -21.81 -14.87
N ILE A 453 -7.04 -22.92 -14.21
CA ILE A 453 -5.64 -23.21 -13.86
C ILE A 453 -4.79 -23.42 -15.12
N THR A 454 -5.29 -24.18 -16.08
CA THR A 454 -4.58 -24.47 -17.34
C THR A 454 -4.38 -23.19 -18.16
N SER A 455 -5.43 -22.38 -18.34
CA SER A 455 -5.32 -21.10 -19.05
C SER A 455 -4.38 -20.13 -18.34
N TRP A 456 -4.38 -20.07 -17.01
CA TRP A 456 -3.42 -19.28 -16.24
C TRP A 456 -1.97 -19.65 -16.59
N TRP A 457 -1.62 -20.95 -16.55
CA TRP A 457 -0.26 -21.39 -16.89
C TRP A 457 0.12 -21.20 -18.34
N ASN A 458 -0.83 -21.23 -19.28
CA ASN A 458 -0.57 -20.89 -20.68
C ASN A 458 -0.16 -19.42 -20.82
N TYR A 459 -0.86 -18.49 -20.16
CA TYR A 459 -0.50 -17.08 -20.15
C TYR A 459 0.87 -16.83 -19.49
N ARG A 460 1.17 -17.47 -18.36
CA ARG A 460 2.50 -17.37 -17.72
C ARG A 460 3.62 -17.86 -18.64
N GLN A 461 3.41 -18.94 -19.39
CA GLN A 461 4.41 -19.45 -20.35
C GLN A 461 4.59 -18.50 -21.54
N GLU A 462 3.51 -17.97 -22.11
CA GLU A 462 3.53 -17.11 -23.30
C GLU A 462 4.13 -15.72 -23.01
N TYR A 463 3.76 -15.10 -21.87
CA TYR A 463 4.07 -13.71 -21.56
C TYR A 463 5.23 -13.54 -20.56
N GLU A 464 5.35 -14.42 -19.56
CA GLU A 464 6.42 -14.33 -18.56
C GLU A 464 7.62 -15.23 -18.91
N GLY A 465 7.41 -16.27 -19.73
CA GLY A 465 8.40 -17.33 -19.91
C GLY A 465 8.52 -18.26 -18.70
N ILE A 466 7.50 -18.33 -17.85
CA ILE A 466 7.50 -19.11 -16.60
C ILE A 466 6.57 -20.31 -16.68
N SER A 467 7.04 -21.47 -16.21
CA SER A 467 6.30 -22.73 -16.21
C SER A 467 6.21 -23.37 -14.81
N SER A 468 5.34 -24.37 -14.67
CA SER A 468 5.28 -25.28 -13.53
C SER A 468 5.36 -26.71 -14.06
N ILE A 469 6.06 -27.60 -13.36
CA ILE A 469 6.24 -29.01 -13.80
C ILE A 469 4.90 -29.72 -13.91
N ASP A 470 4.00 -29.50 -12.94
CA ASP A 470 2.71 -30.19 -12.90
C ASP A 470 1.59 -29.38 -13.58
N MET A 471 1.77 -28.07 -13.84
CA MET A 471 0.74 -27.10 -14.32
C MET A 471 -0.60 -27.07 -13.53
N ASP A 472 -0.74 -27.82 -12.45
CA ASP A 472 -2.00 -28.03 -11.71
C ASP A 472 -2.25 -27.03 -10.55
N TYR A 473 -1.39 -26.02 -10.39
CA TYR A 473 -1.37 -25.18 -9.19
C TYR A 473 -1.94 -23.77 -9.41
N PRO A 474 -2.96 -23.33 -8.63
CA PRO A 474 -3.61 -22.03 -8.81
C PRO A 474 -2.84 -20.88 -8.12
N THR A 475 -1.67 -20.51 -8.64
CA THR A 475 -0.82 -19.51 -7.98
C THR A 475 -1.45 -18.13 -7.90
N PHE A 476 -2.39 -17.82 -8.80
CA PHE A 476 -3.20 -16.60 -8.79
C PHE A 476 -4.06 -16.39 -7.54
N ILE A 477 -4.35 -17.44 -6.75
CA ILE A 477 -5.09 -17.32 -5.47
C ILE A 477 -4.20 -16.73 -4.37
N ASP A 478 -2.88 -16.82 -4.49
CA ASP A 478 -1.94 -16.18 -3.55
C ASP A 478 -1.64 -14.72 -3.93
N ASP A 479 -2.28 -14.18 -4.97
CA ASP A 479 -2.14 -12.79 -5.39
C ASP A 479 -3.31 -11.91 -4.91
N SER A 480 -2.98 -10.80 -4.25
CA SER A 480 -3.98 -9.92 -3.64
C SER A 480 -4.65 -8.96 -4.62
N HIS A 481 -4.04 -8.64 -5.77
CA HIS A 481 -4.70 -7.85 -6.82
C HIS A 481 -5.73 -8.71 -7.56
N ILE A 482 -5.35 -9.95 -7.91
CA ILE A 482 -6.25 -10.90 -8.58
C ILE A 482 -7.46 -11.21 -7.71
N VAL A 483 -7.24 -11.62 -6.45
CA VAL A 483 -8.32 -11.99 -5.52
C VAL A 483 -9.24 -10.82 -5.17
N ARG A 484 -8.70 -9.59 -5.07
CA ARG A 484 -9.46 -8.36 -4.75
C ARG A 484 -9.92 -7.60 -5.99
N ASN A 485 -9.95 -8.23 -7.16
CA ASN A 485 -10.43 -7.65 -8.42
C ASN A 485 -9.75 -6.32 -8.83
N LYS A 486 -8.51 -6.08 -8.37
CA LYS A 486 -7.73 -4.90 -8.74
C LYS A 486 -7.05 -5.15 -10.08
N PRO A 487 -7.16 -4.25 -11.07
CA PRO A 487 -6.32 -4.33 -12.26
C PRO A 487 -4.84 -4.10 -11.91
N TYR A 488 -3.97 -4.58 -12.79
CA TYR A 488 -2.54 -4.26 -12.79
C TYR A 488 -2.17 -3.11 -13.73
N LEU A 489 -3.09 -2.70 -14.62
CA LEU A 489 -2.93 -1.58 -15.55
C LEU A 489 -2.17 -0.37 -14.98
N SER A 490 -2.58 0.16 -13.81
CA SER A 490 -1.93 1.32 -13.19
C SER A 490 -0.46 1.09 -12.82
N LYS A 491 -0.09 -0.14 -12.43
CA LYS A 491 1.30 -0.52 -12.14
C LYS A 491 2.13 -0.65 -13.42
N ILE A 492 1.55 -1.15 -14.51
CA ILE A 492 2.24 -1.26 -15.80
C ILE A 492 2.51 0.14 -16.37
N LEU A 493 1.49 1.00 -16.40
CA LEU A 493 1.61 2.41 -16.79
C LEU A 493 2.60 3.16 -15.88
N GLY A 494 2.49 2.95 -14.56
CA GLY A 494 3.38 3.55 -13.57
C GLY A 494 4.84 3.15 -13.76
N ILE A 495 5.13 1.88 -14.09
CA ILE A 495 6.49 1.44 -14.42
C ILE A 495 7.03 2.19 -15.64
N MET A 496 6.31 2.23 -16.77
CA MET A 496 6.77 2.94 -17.98
C MET A 496 6.99 4.43 -17.70
N LEU A 497 6.01 5.08 -17.07
CA LEU A 497 6.08 6.48 -16.68
C LEU A 497 7.24 6.77 -15.70
N SER A 498 7.60 5.83 -14.82
CA SER A 498 8.73 6.03 -13.90
C SER A 498 10.07 6.16 -14.61
N PHE A 499 10.24 5.53 -15.79
CA PHE A 499 11.43 5.71 -16.61
C PHE A 499 11.41 7.02 -17.40
N GLN A 500 10.25 7.46 -17.90
CA GLN A 500 10.11 8.81 -18.50
C GLN A 500 10.39 9.91 -17.47
N LEU A 501 9.88 9.77 -16.23
CA LEU A 501 10.19 10.70 -15.13
C LEU A 501 11.66 10.60 -14.67
N TYR A 502 12.27 9.42 -14.75
CA TYR A 502 13.71 9.26 -14.53
C TYR A 502 14.51 10.04 -15.58
N GLU A 503 14.19 9.87 -16.87
CA GLU A 503 14.83 10.57 -17.99
C GLU A 503 14.65 12.09 -17.89
N TYR A 504 13.42 12.59 -17.70
CA TYR A 504 13.12 14.02 -17.48
C TYR A 504 13.93 14.63 -16.32
N ASN A 505 14.18 13.85 -15.27
CA ASN A 505 15.00 14.26 -14.14
C ASN A 505 16.51 14.14 -14.44
N MET A 506 16.93 13.18 -15.28
CA MET A 506 18.32 13.00 -15.72
C MET A 506 18.79 14.07 -16.70
N ASP A 507 17.93 14.52 -17.63
CA ASP A 507 18.25 15.61 -18.58
C ASP A 507 18.61 16.92 -17.87
N SER A 508 18.14 17.06 -16.62
CA SER A 508 18.53 18.15 -15.71
C SER A 508 19.75 17.82 -14.84
N THR A 509 20.09 16.52 -14.61
CA THR A 509 21.09 16.09 -13.61
C THR A 509 21.68 14.68 -13.81
N GLU A 510 23.00 14.49 -13.67
CA GLU A 510 23.63 13.14 -13.63
C GLU A 510 23.34 12.39 -12.30
N ILE A 511 22.08 12.10 -11.96
CA ILE A 511 21.71 11.46 -10.68
C ILE A 511 22.15 9.98 -10.61
N ARG A 512 22.33 9.30 -11.74
CA ARG A 512 22.84 7.90 -11.78
C ARG A 512 24.15 7.73 -11.01
N TYR A 513 25.06 8.70 -11.07
CA TYR A 513 26.41 8.61 -10.50
C TYR A 513 26.67 9.54 -9.32
N ASN A 514 25.96 10.67 -9.19
CA ASN A 514 26.09 11.52 -8.00
C ASN A 514 24.76 12.18 -7.58
N PHE A 515 24.46 12.09 -6.29
CA PHE A 515 23.33 12.69 -5.58
C PHE A 515 23.64 14.04 -4.90
N ASP A 516 24.92 14.44 -4.79
CA ASP A 516 25.35 15.63 -4.05
C ASP A 516 24.59 16.90 -4.45
N GLY A 517 23.76 17.41 -3.53
CA GLY A 517 23.00 18.66 -3.69
C GLY A 517 21.89 18.63 -4.74
N LYS A 518 21.64 17.51 -5.43
CA LYS A 518 20.64 17.38 -6.49
C LYS A 518 19.27 17.02 -5.90
N LEU A 519 18.31 17.92 -6.09
CA LEU A 519 16.91 17.71 -5.75
C LEU A 519 16.18 17.07 -6.94
N MET A 520 14.99 16.51 -6.68
CA MET A 520 14.03 16.23 -7.74
C MET A 520 13.70 17.51 -8.50
N ASN A 521 13.52 17.43 -9.83
CA ASN A 521 13.13 18.58 -10.64
C ASN A 521 11.88 19.27 -10.06
N ASN A 522 11.93 20.60 -9.91
CA ASN A 522 10.83 21.41 -9.36
C ASN A 522 9.50 21.20 -10.09
N ASN A 523 9.53 20.81 -11.37
CA ASN A 523 8.34 20.50 -12.15
C ASN A 523 7.69 19.18 -11.72
N ILE A 524 8.47 18.13 -11.44
CA ILE A 524 7.98 16.89 -10.80
C ILE A 524 7.41 17.19 -9.41
N ILE A 525 8.04 18.09 -8.63
CA ILE A 525 7.52 18.51 -7.32
C ILE A 525 6.14 19.18 -7.46
N LYS A 526 5.96 20.08 -8.45
CA LYS A 526 4.65 20.72 -8.72
C LYS A 526 3.61 19.70 -9.20
N MET A 527 4.01 18.76 -10.06
CA MET A 527 3.16 17.69 -10.58
C MET A 527 2.58 16.85 -9.43
N ILE A 528 3.43 16.42 -8.48
CA ILE A 528 2.99 15.72 -7.25
C ILE A 528 2.02 16.61 -6.45
N GLN A 529 2.37 17.87 -6.23
CA GLN A 529 1.55 18.83 -5.47
C GLN A 529 0.15 19.08 -6.05
N HIS A 530 -0.05 18.92 -7.36
CA HIS A 530 -1.33 19.16 -8.04
C HIS A 530 -1.99 17.88 -8.58
N SER A 531 -1.50 16.70 -8.19
CA SER A 531 -2.16 15.43 -8.45
C SER A 531 -3.56 15.36 -7.81
N GLY A 532 -4.47 14.55 -8.35
CA GLY A 532 -5.87 14.46 -7.90
C GLY A 532 -6.74 15.71 -8.19
N ALA A 533 -6.19 16.75 -8.82
CA ALA A 533 -7.00 17.90 -9.26
C ALA A 533 -7.83 17.58 -10.53
N CYS A 534 -7.41 16.60 -11.32
CA CYS A 534 -7.95 16.21 -12.62
C CYS A 534 -7.33 14.84 -13.02
N GLU A 535 -7.61 14.36 -14.23
CA GLU A 535 -6.94 13.19 -14.79
C GLU A 535 -5.41 13.38 -14.77
N TRP A 536 -4.65 12.33 -14.47
CA TRP A 536 -3.24 12.47 -14.16
C TRP A 536 -2.37 12.74 -15.40
N GLN A 537 -2.90 12.45 -16.60
CA GLN A 537 -2.34 12.80 -17.90
C GLN A 537 -2.35 14.33 -18.11
N ASP A 538 -3.42 15.01 -17.72
CA ASP A 538 -3.47 16.49 -17.74
C ASP A 538 -2.41 17.07 -16.80
N VAL A 539 -2.18 16.44 -15.64
CA VAL A 539 -1.15 16.85 -14.68
C VAL A 539 0.25 16.61 -15.25
N LEU A 540 0.49 15.49 -15.93
CA LEU A 540 1.75 15.20 -16.60
C LEU A 540 2.08 16.24 -17.68
N ASN A 541 1.19 16.40 -18.65
CA ASN A 541 1.37 17.32 -19.78
C ASN A 541 1.61 18.75 -19.28
N LYS A 542 0.79 19.22 -18.33
CA LYS A 542 0.87 20.58 -17.77
C LYS A 542 2.16 20.89 -17.00
N PHE A 543 2.79 19.91 -16.35
CA PHE A 543 3.90 20.17 -15.44
C PHE A 543 5.25 19.60 -15.91
N VAL A 544 5.26 18.47 -16.60
CA VAL A 544 6.49 17.78 -17.06
C VAL A 544 6.52 17.54 -18.57
N ASP A 545 5.60 18.15 -19.33
CA ASP A 545 5.56 18.10 -20.80
C ASP A 545 5.50 16.66 -21.39
N ILE A 546 4.96 15.71 -20.62
CA ILE A 546 4.70 14.32 -21.04
C ILE A 546 3.24 14.21 -21.47
N ASP A 547 2.99 13.99 -22.76
CA ASP A 547 1.67 13.91 -23.39
C ASP A 547 1.15 12.47 -23.59
N ASP A 548 2.04 11.51 -23.85
CA ASP A 548 1.76 10.07 -23.86
C ASP A 548 2.80 9.29 -23.03
N ILE A 549 2.40 8.12 -22.54
CA ILE A 549 3.33 7.16 -21.94
C ILE A 549 4.12 6.45 -23.05
N SER A 550 5.37 6.05 -22.79
CA SER A 550 6.14 5.24 -23.76
C SER A 550 7.09 4.27 -23.07
N ALA A 551 7.39 3.16 -23.74
CA ALA A 551 8.46 2.26 -23.35
C ALA A 551 9.87 2.76 -23.75
N ASP A 552 9.98 3.85 -24.51
CA ASP A 552 11.27 4.37 -25.02
C ASP A 552 12.33 4.53 -23.91
N ALA A 553 12.02 5.35 -22.90
CA ALA A 553 12.91 5.62 -21.76
C ALA A 553 13.26 4.35 -20.97
N LEU A 554 12.33 3.40 -20.88
CA LEU A 554 12.54 2.11 -20.22
C LEU A 554 13.56 1.27 -21.00
N ILE A 555 13.38 1.12 -22.31
CA ILE A 555 14.32 0.36 -23.16
C ILE A 555 15.71 1.04 -23.17
N GLN A 556 15.76 2.35 -23.36
CA GLN A 556 17.00 3.14 -23.38
C GLN A 556 17.78 3.07 -22.05
N TYR A 557 17.09 3.00 -20.91
CA TYR A 557 17.73 2.83 -19.60
C TYR A 557 18.53 1.52 -19.50
N PHE A 558 18.08 0.46 -20.18
CA PHE A 558 18.65 -0.89 -20.11
C PHE A 558 19.54 -1.28 -21.29
N THR A 559 19.69 -0.46 -22.33
CA THR A 559 20.58 -0.75 -23.48
C THR A 559 21.98 -1.24 -23.07
N PRO A 560 22.69 -0.65 -22.08
CA PRO A 560 24.02 -1.16 -21.69
C PRO A 560 24.00 -2.54 -21.02
N LEU A 561 22.86 -2.98 -20.47
CA LEU A 561 22.68 -4.33 -19.94
C LEU A 561 22.31 -5.32 -21.04
N GLU A 562 21.51 -4.89 -22.03
CA GLU A 562 21.17 -5.68 -23.21
C GLU A 562 22.43 -6.02 -24.02
N GLU A 563 23.26 -5.01 -24.33
CA GLU A 563 24.58 -5.17 -24.97
C GLU A 563 25.47 -6.13 -24.16
N PHE A 564 25.56 -5.94 -22.85
CA PHE A 564 26.35 -6.82 -21.97
C PHE A 564 25.87 -8.28 -22.01
N ILE A 565 24.54 -8.52 -21.99
CA ILE A 565 23.98 -9.87 -22.06
C ILE A 565 24.30 -10.51 -23.41
N GLU A 566 24.17 -9.79 -24.51
CA GLU A 566 24.48 -10.29 -25.86
C GLU A 566 25.96 -10.64 -26.03
N GLU A 567 26.88 -9.77 -25.60
CA GLU A 567 28.33 -10.03 -25.67
C GLU A 567 28.77 -11.25 -24.83
N ASN A 568 28.05 -11.55 -23.75
CA ASN A 568 28.43 -12.59 -22.79
C ASN A 568 27.61 -13.89 -22.88
N GLU A 569 26.55 -13.97 -23.70
CA GLU A 569 25.61 -15.09 -23.68
C GLU A 569 26.29 -16.46 -23.86
N GLU A 570 27.20 -16.57 -24.83
CA GLU A 570 27.94 -17.82 -25.12
C GLU A 570 29.11 -18.07 -24.15
N ASN A 571 29.71 -17.01 -23.61
CA ASN A 571 30.99 -17.04 -22.88
C ASN A 571 30.88 -16.73 -21.38
N PHE A 572 29.67 -16.59 -20.83
CA PHE A 572 29.47 -16.24 -19.42
C PHE A 572 30.09 -17.27 -18.48
N GLU A 573 31.20 -16.90 -17.84
CA GLU A 573 31.92 -17.75 -16.88
C GLU A 573 31.11 -17.87 -15.57
N TYR A 574 30.32 -18.94 -15.47
CA TYR A 574 29.61 -19.28 -14.24
C TYR A 574 30.56 -19.46 -13.06
N LYS A 575 30.41 -18.63 -12.02
CA LYS A 575 31.18 -18.67 -10.78
C LYS A 575 30.27 -19.01 -9.61
N SER A 576 30.47 -20.19 -9.03
CA SER A 576 29.70 -20.63 -7.87
C SER A 576 30.17 -19.91 -6.60
N GLY A 577 29.35 -19.01 -6.10
CA GLY A 577 29.48 -18.35 -4.80
C GLY A 577 29.06 -19.22 -3.63
N ALA A 578 29.16 -20.56 -3.71
CA ALA A 578 28.72 -21.48 -2.66
C ALA A 578 29.38 -21.22 -1.28
N ILE A 579 30.56 -20.59 -1.25
CA ILE A 579 31.22 -20.10 -0.04
C ILE A 579 30.57 -18.80 0.45
N ALA A 580 30.40 -17.80 -0.43
CA ALA A 580 29.78 -16.51 -0.11
C ALA A 580 28.32 -16.66 0.36
N GLU A 581 27.55 -17.55 -0.28
CA GLU A 581 26.19 -17.93 0.10
C GLU A 581 26.15 -18.52 1.53
N LYS A 582 27.13 -19.35 1.90
CA LYS A 582 27.24 -19.90 3.26
C LYS A 582 27.67 -18.83 4.29
N GLU A 583 28.58 -17.93 3.93
CA GLU A 583 28.94 -16.79 4.79
C GLU A 583 27.73 -15.86 5.03
N LEU A 584 26.91 -15.65 4.00
CA LEU A 584 25.70 -14.84 4.07
C LEU A 584 24.65 -15.48 4.98
N GLU A 585 24.41 -16.79 4.84
CA GLU A 585 23.46 -17.53 5.69
C GLU A 585 23.86 -17.49 7.18
N GLU A 586 25.16 -17.66 7.50
CA GLU A 586 25.64 -17.57 8.88
C GLU A 586 25.60 -16.13 9.42
N LEU A 587 25.85 -15.12 8.57
CA LEU A 587 25.68 -13.71 8.93
C LEU A 587 24.21 -13.35 9.19
N GLU A 588 23.27 -13.84 8.38
CA GLU A 588 21.83 -13.69 8.59
C GLU A 588 21.43 -14.29 9.95
N LYS A 589 21.76 -15.56 10.20
CA LYS A 589 21.48 -16.24 11.48
C LYS A 589 22.08 -15.49 12.68
N HIS A 590 23.29 -14.96 12.57
CA HIS A 590 23.93 -14.18 13.62
C HIS A 590 23.20 -12.85 13.85
N THR A 591 22.91 -12.12 12.78
CA THR A 591 22.29 -10.79 12.85
C THR A 591 20.85 -10.87 13.36
N LEU A 592 20.07 -11.86 12.94
CA LEU A 592 18.73 -12.12 13.47
C LEU A 592 18.75 -12.47 14.96
N ARG A 593 19.74 -13.24 15.44
CA ARG A 593 19.93 -13.48 16.88
C ARG A 593 20.23 -12.19 17.65
N GLU A 594 21.08 -11.32 17.11
CA GLU A 594 21.36 -10.01 17.72
C GLU A 594 20.10 -9.12 17.78
N ILE A 595 19.32 -9.06 16.69
CA ILE A 595 18.09 -8.25 16.61
C ILE A 595 17.03 -8.76 17.60
N ASN A 596 16.89 -10.09 17.73
CA ASN A 596 15.89 -10.71 18.58
C ASN A 596 16.32 -10.84 20.05
N THR A 597 17.58 -10.56 20.39
CA THR A 597 18.05 -10.57 21.79
C THR A 597 17.62 -9.26 22.47
N PRO A 598 16.85 -9.30 23.57
CA PRO A 598 16.47 -8.07 24.28
C PRO A 598 17.71 -7.32 24.76
N THR A 599 17.81 -6.03 24.43
CA THR A 599 18.91 -5.18 24.90
C THR A 599 18.85 -5.05 26.41
N THR A 600 19.64 -5.87 27.11
CA THR A 600 19.89 -5.70 28.54
C THR A 600 20.74 -4.45 28.73
N THR A 601 20.08 -3.32 28.96
CA THR A 601 20.76 -2.11 29.41
C THR A 601 21.53 -2.44 30.69
N PRO A 602 22.87 -2.34 30.72
CA PRO A 602 23.60 -2.48 31.96
C PRO A 602 23.10 -1.39 32.92
N PRO A 603 22.84 -1.68 34.20
CA PRO A 603 22.52 -0.62 35.16
C PRO A 603 23.68 0.37 35.16
N SER A 604 23.36 1.65 34.98
CA SER A 604 24.34 2.73 34.89
C SER A 604 25.38 2.59 36.00
N LEU A 605 26.64 2.38 35.63
CA LEU A 605 27.74 2.38 36.58
C LEU A 605 27.72 3.74 37.29
N ILE A 606 27.27 3.73 38.55
CA ILE A 606 27.31 4.91 39.41
C ILE A 606 28.79 5.22 39.62
N SER A 607 29.28 6.20 38.85
CA SER A 607 30.58 6.83 39.06
C SER A 607 30.64 7.28 40.50
N THR A 608 31.40 6.55 41.32
CA THR A 608 31.71 6.95 42.69
C THR A 608 32.68 8.11 42.62
N HIS A 609 32.13 9.31 42.42
CA HIS A 609 32.87 10.56 42.50
C HIS A 609 33.53 10.66 43.87
N ARG A 610 34.83 10.34 43.90
CA ARG A 610 35.68 10.45 45.08
C ARG A 610 35.98 11.92 45.33
N ILE A 611 35.02 12.63 45.94
CA ILE A 611 35.14 14.04 46.27
C ILE A 611 36.28 14.22 47.28
N VAL A 612 37.36 14.86 46.84
CA VAL A 612 38.43 15.33 47.72
C VAL A 612 37.96 16.60 48.41
N THR A 613 37.50 16.49 49.65
CA THR A 613 37.17 17.65 50.50
C THR A 613 38.44 18.25 51.10
N LYS A 614 38.80 19.47 50.68
CA LYS A 614 39.64 20.36 51.49
C LYS A 614 38.82 20.91 52.67
N ALA A 615 39.52 21.24 53.75
CA ALA A 615 38.96 21.31 55.09
C ALA A 615 38.34 22.66 55.51
N SER A 616 37.59 22.59 56.63
CA SER A 616 37.11 23.70 57.49
C SER A 616 35.89 24.46 56.93
N TYR A 617 34.83 24.75 57.70
CA TYR A 617 34.76 25.07 59.14
C TYR A 617 33.54 24.48 59.88
N LYS A 618 33.60 24.52 61.22
CA LYS A 618 32.49 24.34 62.19
C LYS A 618 31.37 25.39 61.92
N LEU A 619 30.12 25.28 62.38
CA LEU A 619 29.69 25.02 63.76
C LEU A 619 28.15 24.78 63.89
N THR A 620 27.74 24.08 64.96
CA THR A 620 26.41 24.13 65.65
C THR A 620 25.10 23.79 64.92
N SER A 621 24.59 22.63 65.32
CA SER A 621 23.18 22.35 65.66
C SER A 621 22.28 23.54 66.05
N ASN A 622 21.00 23.47 65.67
CA ASN A 622 19.95 23.36 66.71
C ASN A 622 18.64 22.72 66.25
N THR A 623 18.05 22.01 67.20
CA THR A 623 16.94 21.05 67.06
C THR A 623 15.58 21.65 67.40
N LYS A 624 14.50 20.98 66.91
CA LYS A 624 13.15 20.78 67.49
C LYS A 624 11.95 21.60 66.98
N ASN A 625 11.04 20.88 66.31
CA ASN A 625 9.59 20.68 66.59
C ASN A 625 8.96 20.12 65.29
N MET A 626 8.48 18.88 65.11
CA MET A 626 7.75 17.90 65.94
C MET A 626 6.21 18.00 65.89
N GLN A 627 5.63 17.48 64.80
CA GLN A 627 4.37 16.71 64.66
C GLN A 627 4.18 16.47 63.13
N SER A 628 4.17 15.25 62.55
CA SER A 628 3.26 14.10 62.69
C SER A 628 1.79 14.46 62.38
N LYS A 629 1.02 13.76 61.54
CA LYS A 629 1.01 12.31 61.18
C LYS A 629 0.01 12.07 60.00
N VAL A 630 -0.13 10.81 59.51
CA VAL A 630 -1.23 10.22 58.67
C VAL A 630 -1.13 10.43 57.14
N GLU A 631 -1.29 9.45 56.24
CA GLU A 631 -1.04 7.98 56.25
C GLU A 631 -1.03 7.35 54.83
N LYS A 632 -0.37 6.18 54.73
CA LYS A 632 -0.56 4.92 53.93
C LYS A 632 -1.75 4.78 52.95
N SER A 633 -1.75 3.87 51.95
CA SER A 633 -1.02 2.59 51.72
C SER A 633 0.05 2.62 50.61
N LEU A 634 0.86 1.59 50.27
CA LEU A 634 0.96 0.11 50.52
C LEU A 634 0.25 -0.87 49.54
N GLU A 635 0.84 -2.09 49.45
CA GLU A 635 0.72 -3.16 48.43
C GLU A 635 -0.29 -4.29 48.76
N SER A 636 -0.61 -5.18 47.79
CA SER A 636 -0.43 -6.65 47.95
C SER A 636 -0.60 -7.48 46.65
N LYS A 637 -0.06 -8.71 46.66
CA LYS A 637 -0.10 -9.75 45.59
C LYS A 637 -1.30 -10.69 45.78
N SER A 638 -1.75 -11.38 44.73
CA SER A 638 -1.74 -12.88 44.67
C SER A 638 -2.36 -13.48 43.39
N SER A 639 -1.88 -14.68 43.04
CA SER A 639 -2.33 -15.61 41.97
C SER A 639 -3.60 -16.40 42.30
N ILE A 640 -4.19 -17.08 41.29
CA ILE A 640 -4.61 -18.51 41.37
C ILE A 640 -4.81 -19.09 39.95
N TYR A 641 -4.47 -20.38 39.80
CA TYR A 641 -4.70 -21.24 38.63
C TYR A 641 -5.96 -22.08 38.85
N MET A 642 -6.71 -22.42 37.80
CA MET A 642 -7.34 -23.76 37.66
C MET A 642 -7.69 -24.06 36.20
N GLU A 643 -7.61 -25.35 35.89
CA GLU A 643 -7.76 -25.99 34.59
C GLU A 643 -8.88 -27.02 34.74
N ASP A 644 -9.81 -27.14 33.80
CA ASP A 644 -10.65 -28.34 33.74
C ASP A 644 -11.12 -28.73 32.33
N LYS A 645 -11.37 -30.02 32.16
CA LYS A 645 -11.59 -30.72 30.89
C LYS A 645 -13.07 -30.76 30.52
N LEU A 646 -13.39 -30.62 29.23
CA LEU A 646 -14.68 -31.08 28.70
C LEU A 646 -14.55 -32.48 28.08
N LYS A 647 -15.51 -33.35 28.40
CA LYS A 647 -15.74 -34.65 27.74
C LYS A 647 -16.98 -34.58 26.86
N ASN A 648 -16.99 -35.39 25.81
CA ASN A 648 -18.13 -35.57 24.90
C ASN A 648 -19.38 -36.13 25.59
N SER A 649 -20.54 -35.61 25.21
CA SER A 649 -21.77 -36.39 24.97
C SER A 649 -22.69 -35.60 24.03
N GLY A 650 -23.12 -36.20 22.93
CA GLY A 650 -24.15 -35.62 22.05
C GLY A 650 -25.48 -36.34 22.22
N SER A 651 -26.57 -35.65 21.86
CA SER A 651 -27.84 -36.25 21.45
C SER A 651 -28.73 -35.21 20.79
N ASP A 652 -29.30 -35.54 19.63
CA ASP A 652 -30.27 -34.71 18.92
C ASP A 652 -31.52 -34.41 19.74
N LEU A 653 -32.15 -33.26 19.45
CA LEU A 653 -33.59 -33.08 19.63
C LEU A 653 -34.11 -31.96 18.71
N THR A 654 -34.67 -32.37 17.57
CA THR A 654 -35.43 -31.51 16.65
C THR A 654 -36.77 -31.11 17.26
N THR A 655 -37.12 -29.83 17.17
CA THR A 655 -38.52 -29.38 17.31
C THR A 655 -38.80 -28.24 16.34
N GLN A 656 -39.69 -28.46 15.37
CA GLN A 656 -40.32 -27.38 14.60
C GLN A 656 -41.30 -26.62 15.48
N VAL A 657 -41.59 -25.34 15.17
CA VAL A 657 -42.97 -24.81 15.03
C VAL A 657 -42.95 -23.36 14.49
N SER A 658 -44.06 -23.01 13.83
CA SER A 658 -44.36 -21.80 13.05
C SER A 658 -44.18 -20.43 13.73
N PHE A 659 -43.81 -19.43 12.92
CA PHE A 659 -44.23 -18.04 13.12
C PHE A 659 -45.63 -17.82 12.53
N ASN A 660 -46.50 -17.11 13.25
CA ASN A 660 -47.80 -16.64 12.78
C ASN A 660 -47.88 -15.11 12.95
N GLU A 661 -48.48 -14.43 11.98
CA GLU A 661 -48.85 -13.02 12.10
C GLU A 661 -49.97 -12.82 13.14
N SER A 662 -49.96 -11.69 13.84
CA SER A 662 -51.21 -11.02 14.24
C SER A 662 -50.98 -9.55 14.58
N SER A 663 -51.92 -8.73 14.12
CA SER A 663 -52.02 -7.31 14.41
C SER A 663 -52.78 -7.05 15.71
N SER A 664 -52.62 -5.85 16.28
CA SER A 664 -53.62 -5.28 17.20
C SER A 664 -53.61 -3.75 17.14
N SER A 665 -54.73 -3.15 17.54
CA SER A 665 -55.17 -1.81 17.11
C SER A 665 -55.53 -0.90 18.29
N MET A 666 -55.28 0.42 18.12
CA MET A 666 -56.08 1.60 18.57
C MET A 666 -56.72 1.64 19.98
N PRO A 667 -56.79 2.85 20.58
CA PRO A 667 -58.11 3.50 20.57
C PRO A 667 -58.11 5.03 20.35
N ASP A 668 -59.17 5.50 19.70
CA ASP A 668 -59.58 6.91 19.59
C ASP A 668 -60.11 7.50 20.91
N ILE A 669 -59.94 8.82 21.09
CA ILE A 669 -60.84 9.68 21.89
C ILE A 669 -61.04 11.01 21.15
N SER A 670 -62.29 11.47 21.04
CA SER A 670 -62.65 12.73 20.39
C SER A 670 -63.21 13.78 21.36
N ASN A 671 -62.89 15.05 21.07
CA ASN A 671 -63.55 16.32 21.42
C ASN A 671 -64.29 16.49 22.77
N ASP A 672 -63.88 17.49 23.56
CA ASP A 672 -64.70 18.71 23.70
C ASP A 672 -63.87 19.98 24.07
N THR A 673 -64.55 21.12 24.00
CA THR A 673 -64.10 22.49 23.82
C THR A 673 -63.51 23.23 25.04
N LYS A 674 -62.52 24.11 24.79
CA LYS A 674 -62.54 25.51 25.30
C LYS A 674 -61.51 26.45 24.65
N ASN A 675 -61.99 27.60 24.19
CA ASN A 675 -61.16 28.72 23.74
C ASN A 675 -60.36 29.35 24.89
N SER A 676 -59.03 29.36 24.80
CA SER A 676 -58.21 30.43 25.36
C SER A 676 -56.88 30.55 24.61
N THR A 677 -56.62 31.71 24.01
CA THR A 677 -55.38 31.99 23.26
C THR A 677 -54.37 32.72 24.16
N PRO A 678 -53.22 32.12 24.51
CA PRO A 678 -52.13 32.87 25.10
C PRO A 678 -51.40 33.62 23.99
N LYS A 679 -51.55 34.96 23.96
CA LYS A 679 -50.70 35.84 23.14
C LYS A 679 -49.26 35.82 23.65
N ILE A 680 -48.46 34.85 23.20
CA ILE A 680 -47.01 34.85 23.38
C ILE A 680 -46.40 35.75 22.30
N SER A 681 -45.51 36.65 22.70
CA SER A 681 -44.88 37.62 21.78
C SER A 681 -43.99 36.90 20.76
N THR A 682 -44.46 36.83 19.51
CA THR A 682 -43.79 36.15 18.38
C THR A 682 -42.36 36.65 18.12
N SER A 683 -42.03 37.89 18.50
CA SER A 683 -40.68 38.45 18.42
C SER A 683 -39.62 37.63 19.18
N LYS A 684 -39.84 37.29 20.46
CA LYS A 684 -38.78 36.68 21.29
C LYS A 684 -38.50 35.22 20.93
N ALA A 685 -39.52 34.46 20.53
CA ALA A 685 -39.35 33.08 20.09
C ALA A 685 -38.56 33.00 18.77
N VAL A 686 -38.87 33.87 17.81
CA VAL A 686 -38.12 33.96 16.55
C VAL A 686 -36.68 34.38 16.79
N TRP A 687 -36.44 35.40 17.63
CA TRP A 687 -35.07 35.80 18.00
C TRP A 687 -34.29 34.69 18.74
N ALA A 688 -34.95 33.89 19.60
CA ALA A 688 -34.30 32.76 20.27
C ALA A 688 -33.95 31.64 19.28
N LEU A 689 -34.86 31.29 18.37
CA LEU A 689 -34.62 30.29 17.33
C LEU A 689 -33.54 30.74 16.34
N SER A 690 -33.55 31.99 15.89
CA SER A 690 -32.47 32.55 15.07
C SER A 690 -31.14 32.60 15.83
N ALA A 691 -31.12 32.93 17.13
CA ALA A 691 -29.89 32.91 17.93
C ALA A 691 -29.34 31.49 18.11
N ILE A 692 -30.20 30.49 18.29
CA ILE A 692 -29.81 29.06 18.34
C ILE A 692 -29.27 28.62 16.98
N LEU A 693 -29.94 28.97 15.87
CA LEU A 693 -29.47 28.65 14.52
C LEU A 693 -28.11 29.29 14.22
N ILE A 694 -27.93 30.57 14.56
CA ILE A 694 -26.65 31.28 14.43
C ILE A 694 -25.58 30.62 15.32
N ALA A 695 -25.91 30.23 16.56
CA ALA A 695 -24.97 29.54 17.43
C ALA A 695 -24.55 28.17 16.86
N ILE A 696 -25.47 27.39 16.30
CA ILE A 696 -25.18 26.12 15.61
C ILE A 696 -24.28 26.37 14.40
N ILE A 697 -24.62 27.33 13.53
CA ILE A 697 -23.81 27.70 12.36
C ILE A 697 -22.40 28.14 12.80
N VAL A 698 -22.27 28.96 13.84
CA VAL A 698 -20.97 29.38 14.39
C VAL A 698 -20.18 28.20 14.97
N ILE A 699 -20.84 27.25 15.65
CA ILE A 699 -20.18 26.02 16.15
C ILE A 699 -19.70 25.15 14.98
N CYS A 700 -20.52 24.96 13.94
CA CYS A 700 -20.12 24.22 12.73
C CYS A 700 -18.95 24.90 12.01
N ILE A 701 -18.99 26.23 11.83
CA ILE A 701 -17.88 27.01 11.24
C ILE A 701 -16.62 26.86 12.10
N ILE A 702 -16.72 26.96 13.44
CA ILE A 702 -15.58 26.76 14.34
C ILE A 702 -15.03 25.33 14.26
N ALA A 703 -15.90 24.32 14.13
CA ALA A 703 -15.49 22.92 13.96
C ALA A 703 -14.77 22.70 12.62
N ILE A 704 -15.31 23.23 11.51
CA ILE A 704 -14.72 23.15 10.16
C ILE A 704 -13.37 23.90 10.12
N PHE A 705 -13.30 25.14 10.61
CA PHE A 705 -12.03 25.88 10.68
C PHE A 705 -11.05 25.26 11.66
N GLY A 706 -11.53 24.64 12.76
CA GLY A 706 -10.72 23.86 13.69
C GLY A 706 -10.07 22.65 13.00
N ARG A 707 -10.86 21.83 12.31
CA ARG A 707 -10.40 20.69 11.49
C ARG A 707 -9.41 21.14 10.42
N ARG A 708 -9.76 22.15 9.59
CA ARG A 708 -8.87 22.74 8.57
C ARG A 708 -7.55 23.27 9.17
N ARG A 709 -7.56 23.85 10.37
CA ARG A 709 -6.36 24.34 11.05
C ARG A 709 -5.49 23.20 11.58
N CYS A 710 -6.09 22.15 12.14
CA CYS A 710 -5.37 20.93 12.54
C CYS A 710 -4.68 20.24 11.34
N ARG A 711 -5.35 20.19 10.17
CA ARG A 711 -4.78 19.66 8.91
C ARG A 711 -3.55 20.45 8.44
N LYS A 712 -3.55 21.78 8.58
CA LYS A 712 -2.44 22.66 8.13
C LYS A 712 -1.31 22.89 9.14
N THR A 713 -1.44 22.46 10.39
CA THR A 713 -0.37 22.57 11.39
C THR A 713 0.49 21.31 11.44
N PRO A 714 1.73 21.29 10.93
CA PRO A 714 2.66 20.21 11.25
C PRO A 714 2.90 20.20 12.77
N LYS A 715 2.74 19.02 13.40
CA LYS A 715 3.02 18.81 14.84
C LYS A 715 4.53 18.82 15.16
N ASN A 716 5.29 19.73 14.58
CA ASN A 716 6.72 19.91 14.84
C ASN A 716 7.01 21.31 15.43
N ARG A 717 6.68 21.46 16.72
CA ARG A 717 7.33 22.41 17.62
C ARG A 717 7.49 21.80 19.01
N ARG A 718 8.58 21.06 19.21
CA ARG A 718 9.33 21.13 20.47
C ARG A 718 10.81 21.33 20.18
N TYR A 719 11.34 22.35 20.84
CA TYR A 719 12.75 22.70 20.89
C TYR A 719 13.51 21.61 21.67
N VAL A 720 14.64 21.15 21.13
CA VAL A 720 16.03 21.37 21.59
C VAL A 720 16.91 20.40 20.82
#